data_AF-A0A553DY67-F1
#
_entry.id   AF-A0A553DY67-F1
#
_cell.length_a   1.000
_cell.length_b   1.000
_cell.length_c   1.000
_cell.angle_alpha   90.00
_cell.angle_beta   90.00
_cell.angle_gamma   90.00
#
_symmetry.space_group_name_H-M   'P 1'
#
loop_
_entity.id
_entity.type
_entity.pdbx_description
1 polymer ?
#
loop_
_entity_poly.entity_id
_entity_poly.type
_entity_poly.pdbx_seq_one_letter_code
_entity_poly.pdbx_strand_id
1 'polypeptide(L)'
;MIKIQTLIWSAFFSLITIQAYGQKSKIVGADKDYNNYAYIDAIRIYERIAEKGYKSDDLFQKLGNAYYFNAQLAKAEKWYTQLFAISNYQKPEYYYRYAQCLKSIGKYDKADEIMSEFNKKSGNDARAKNFNSNRNYLDLIKANSGRYTIEDAGINSKFSDYGSAFSNEKLIFASARDTGGVSKKVFKWTNQSFTNLYESVIDSTGKQSQPKKFQNGINSKFHEATPVFTRDGTTMYFTRNNYFNGKRGKDHNKVTLLKIYRATQKQGKWVDIVALPFNSDQYSTAHPALSPDEQTLYFASDMPGSLGQSDLFKVVINKDGSFGSPVNLGDAINTPGRETFPFIAATNELYYATDGKPGLGGLDVFVATIGTDGKISESQNVGEPVNSKTDDFAFLIETKTRTGFFTSNRDGGRGYDDIYKFRETRKLTCEQELSGVVTDIDTGDLQPNTQVVILDSKFIELQRVYSDEKANYKFKVVCGETYYVRATKPEYETSEQKISISKESGKTNLPIQLEKKIKPIKPGDDLAKVFGIKIIYFDLDKSYIREDAAYELEKILIVLEQNPTMRIDVRSHTDSRQTYKYNEALSSRRAKSTIAWLIKNGIDSSRLTGKGYGETQLVNNCTDGVSCSEEEHQSNRRSEFIIISM
;
A
#
# COMPACT_ATOMS: atom_id res chain seq x y z
N MET A 1 33.56 62.25 40.51
CA MET A 1 32.46 61.55 39.80
C MET A 1 32.94 60.54 38.76
N ILE A 2 33.87 60.90 37.85
CA ILE A 2 34.33 60.02 36.75
C ILE A 2 34.92 58.67 37.23
N LYS A 3 35.68 58.64 38.33
CA LYS A 3 36.27 57.40 38.90
C LYS A 3 35.24 56.41 39.47
N ILE A 4 34.10 56.89 39.97
CA ILE A 4 33.04 56.03 40.52
C ILE A 4 32.22 55.42 39.39
N GLN A 5 31.96 56.17 38.32
CA GLN A 5 31.30 55.65 37.12
C GLN A 5 32.13 54.55 36.45
N THR A 6 33.46 54.69 36.34
CA THR A 6 34.33 53.65 35.74
C THR A 6 34.38 52.36 36.55
N LEU A 7 34.31 52.43 37.88
CA LEU A 7 34.19 51.26 38.75
C LEU A 7 32.84 50.55 38.61
N ILE A 8 31.75 51.30 38.46
CA ILE A 8 30.41 50.74 38.22
C ILE A 8 30.33 50.07 36.85
N TRP A 9 30.87 50.69 35.79
CA TRP A 9 30.94 50.08 34.47
C TRP A 9 31.82 48.82 34.46
N SER A 10 32.96 48.83 35.16
CA SER A 10 33.83 47.65 35.30
C SER A 10 33.16 46.51 36.07
N ALA A 11 32.45 46.81 37.15
CA ALA A 11 31.67 45.83 37.93
C ALA A 11 30.50 45.27 37.12
N PHE A 12 29.80 46.12 36.35
CA PHE A 12 28.72 45.70 35.46
C PHE A 12 29.24 44.82 34.32
N PHE A 13 30.37 45.17 33.72
CA PHE A 13 31.01 44.38 32.65
C PHE A 13 31.54 43.03 33.17
N SER A 14 32.06 42.98 34.40
CA SER A 14 32.48 41.73 35.03
C SER A 14 31.30 40.85 35.48
N LEU A 15 30.17 41.43 35.89
CA LEU A 15 28.93 40.67 36.10
C LEU A 15 28.37 40.08 34.79
N ILE A 16 28.43 40.82 33.68
CA ILE A 16 28.00 40.33 32.37
C ILE A 16 28.88 39.17 31.89
N THR A 17 30.20 39.25 32.06
CA THR A 17 31.10 38.16 31.65
C THR A 17 30.89 36.90 32.49
N ILE A 18 30.72 37.00 33.82
CA ILE A 18 30.47 35.84 34.69
C ILE A 18 29.15 35.14 34.32
N GLN A 19 28.09 35.89 33.98
CA GLN A 19 26.82 35.31 33.53
C GLN A 19 26.96 34.60 32.17
N ALA A 20 27.71 35.17 31.22
CA ALA A 20 27.96 34.55 29.91
C ALA A 20 28.78 33.25 30.02
N TYR A 21 29.84 33.23 30.85
CA TYR A 21 30.64 32.02 31.08
C TYR A 21 29.86 30.91 31.81
N GLY A 22 29.02 31.29 32.77
CA GLY A 22 28.14 30.34 33.49
C GLY A 22 27.09 29.68 32.60
N GLN A 23 26.57 30.39 31.59
CA GLN A 23 25.63 29.83 30.61
C GLN A 23 26.32 28.86 29.64
N LYS A 24 27.53 29.19 29.17
CA LYS A 24 28.32 28.34 28.28
C LYS A 24 28.67 26.99 28.93
N SER A 25 29.04 26.99 30.20
CA SER A 25 29.34 25.75 30.96
C SER A 25 28.12 24.83 31.10
N LYS A 26 26.93 25.37 31.33
CA LYS A 26 25.68 24.58 31.44
C LYS A 26 25.27 23.93 30.11
N ILE A 27 25.46 24.63 28.98
CA ILE A 27 25.20 24.08 27.64
C ILE A 27 26.15 22.91 27.35
N VAL A 28 27.44 23.06 27.65
CA VAL A 28 28.43 21.96 27.47
C VAL A 28 28.06 20.72 28.28
N GLY A 29 27.55 20.92 29.52
CA GLY A 29 27.01 19.82 30.33
C GLY A 29 25.82 19.12 29.66
N ALA A 30 24.82 19.89 29.21
CA ALA A 30 23.63 19.35 28.55
C ALA A 30 23.98 18.64 27.22
N ASP A 31 24.93 19.18 26.45
CA ASP A 31 25.41 18.58 25.21
C ASP A 31 26.10 17.24 25.47
N LYS A 32 26.86 17.15 26.56
CA LYS A 32 27.44 15.89 27.00
C LYS A 32 26.34 14.89 27.36
N ASP A 33 25.30 15.30 28.07
CA ASP A 33 24.18 14.41 28.41
C ASP A 33 23.43 13.95 27.15
N TYR A 34 23.11 14.87 26.24
CA TYR A 34 22.47 14.59 24.95
C TYR A 34 23.28 13.60 24.11
N ASN A 35 24.60 13.82 23.96
CA ASN A 35 25.49 12.95 23.19
C ASN A 35 25.68 11.57 23.85
N ASN A 36 25.42 11.44 25.16
CA ASN A 36 25.40 10.17 25.89
C ASN A 36 23.98 9.58 25.99
N TYR A 37 23.03 10.07 25.19
CA TYR A 37 21.63 9.65 25.18
C TYR A 37 20.88 9.86 26.50
N ALA A 38 21.42 10.66 27.43
CA ALA A 38 20.76 11.05 28.68
C ALA A 38 19.77 12.20 28.43
N TYR A 39 18.78 11.94 27.59
CA TYR A 39 17.88 12.94 27.03
C TYR A 39 17.06 13.68 28.10
N ILE A 40 16.53 12.98 29.10
CA ILE A 40 15.71 13.61 30.16
C ILE A 40 16.54 14.64 30.96
N ASP A 41 17.81 14.33 31.24
CA ASP A 41 18.72 15.24 31.93
C ASP A 41 19.04 16.46 31.04
N ALA A 42 19.31 16.23 29.75
CA ALA A 42 19.59 17.29 28.78
C ALA A 42 18.39 18.23 28.57
N ILE A 43 17.17 17.68 28.41
CA ILE A 43 15.92 18.44 28.24
C ILE A 43 15.75 19.46 29.36
N ARG A 44 15.92 19.05 30.62
CA ARG A 44 15.75 19.93 31.78
C ARG A 44 16.62 21.18 31.71
N ILE A 45 17.86 21.05 31.20
CA ILE A 45 18.78 22.18 31.07
C ILE A 45 18.40 23.02 29.86
N TYR A 46 18.14 22.39 28.71
CA TYR A 46 17.78 23.08 27.48
C TYR A 46 16.49 23.89 27.60
N GLU A 47 15.44 23.35 28.23
CA GLU A 47 14.17 24.08 28.44
C GLU A 47 14.39 25.34 29.26
N ARG A 48 15.14 25.25 30.36
CA ARG A 48 15.49 26.40 31.19
C ARG A 48 16.25 27.48 30.41
N ILE A 49 17.07 27.08 29.45
CA ILE A 49 17.81 28.01 28.60
C ILE A 49 16.85 28.67 27.59
N ALA A 50 15.96 27.90 26.99
CA ALA A 50 14.91 28.41 26.09
C ALA A 50 13.96 29.38 26.80
N GLU A 51 13.54 29.07 28.03
CA GLU A 51 12.68 29.91 28.89
C GLU A 51 13.31 31.26 29.23
N LYS A 52 14.65 31.33 29.26
CA LYS A 52 15.39 32.59 29.43
C LYS A 52 15.50 33.41 28.13
N GLY A 53 14.83 32.98 27.07
CA GLY A 53 14.77 33.68 25.78
C GLY A 53 15.92 33.34 24.83
N TYR A 54 16.83 32.41 25.17
CA TYR A 54 17.85 31.97 24.23
C TYR A 54 17.23 31.09 23.14
N LYS A 55 17.49 31.44 21.88
CA LYS A 55 16.97 30.73 20.70
C LYS A 55 18.12 30.44 19.75
N SER A 56 18.23 29.19 19.32
CA SER A 56 19.15 28.77 18.26
C SER A 56 18.65 27.49 17.61
N ASP A 57 19.05 27.27 16.36
CA ASP A 57 18.75 26.04 15.64
C ASP A 57 19.22 24.81 16.43
N ASP A 58 20.47 24.82 16.91
CA ASP A 58 21.06 23.72 17.68
C ASP A 58 20.25 23.39 18.95
N LEU A 59 19.82 24.40 19.71
CA LEU A 59 19.02 24.19 20.91
C LEU A 59 17.68 23.53 20.59
N PHE A 60 16.94 24.07 19.61
CA PHE A 60 15.62 23.56 19.27
C PHE A 60 15.67 22.22 18.55
N GLN A 61 16.71 21.96 17.75
CA GLN A 61 16.99 20.63 17.19
C GLN A 61 17.19 19.59 18.30
N LYS A 62 18.03 19.88 19.30
CA LYS A 62 18.31 18.96 20.41
C LYS A 62 17.10 18.77 21.31
N LEU A 63 16.34 19.81 21.63
CA LEU A 63 15.09 19.69 22.39
C LEU A 63 14.05 18.86 21.66
N GLY A 64 13.79 19.18 20.38
CA GLY A 64 12.85 18.44 19.54
C GLY A 64 13.24 16.96 19.45
N ASN A 65 14.51 16.66 19.14
CA ASN A 65 15.01 15.29 19.06
C ASN A 65 14.94 14.55 20.41
N ALA A 66 15.33 15.19 21.51
CA ALA A 66 15.34 14.54 22.83
C ALA A 66 13.93 14.13 23.27
N TYR A 67 12.93 14.96 22.98
CA TYR A 67 11.53 14.62 23.20
C TYR A 67 11.03 13.56 22.20
N TYR A 68 11.38 13.68 20.92
CA TYR A 68 11.02 12.72 19.87
C TYR A 68 11.52 11.30 20.20
N PHE A 69 12.79 11.14 20.56
CA PHE A 69 13.41 9.86 20.92
C PHE A 69 13.00 9.31 22.30
N ASN A 70 12.16 10.03 23.04
CA ASN A 70 11.49 9.54 24.26
C ASN A 70 9.97 9.41 24.06
N ALA A 71 9.51 9.29 22.81
CA ALA A 71 8.11 9.10 22.45
C ALA A 71 7.17 10.21 22.97
N GLN A 72 7.71 11.40 23.28
CA GLN A 72 6.95 12.55 23.76
C GLN A 72 6.68 13.52 22.59
N LEU A 73 5.99 13.01 21.56
CA LEU A 73 5.83 13.68 20.26
C LEU A 73 5.11 15.03 20.35
N ALA A 74 4.07 15.15 21.19
CA ALA A 74 3.39 16.42 21.42
C ALA A 74 4.31 17.50 22.02
N LYS A 75 5.27 17.12 22.88
CA LYS A 75 6.27 18.06 23.42
C LYS A 75 7.36 18.37 22.40
N ALA A 76 7.73 17.40 21.56
CA ALA A 76 8.66 17.61 20.46
C ALA A 76 8.09 18.59 19.41
N GLU A 77 6.77 18.51 19.12
CA GLU A 77 6.08 19.43 18.21
C GLU A 77 6.35 20.89 18.57
N LYS A 78 6.16 21.25 19.85
CA LYS A 78 6.42 22.61 20.36
C LYS A 78 7.80 23.14 19.95
N TRP A 79 8.84 22.32 20.10
CA TRP A 79 10.22 22.74 19.84
C TRP A 79 10.56 22.74 18.36
N TYR A 80 10.04 21.80 17.58
CA TYR A 80 10.17 21.87 16.12
C TYR A 80 9.42 23.07 15.54
N THR A 81 8.23 23.42 16.03
CA THR A 81 7.56 24.67 15.63
C THR A 81 8.44 25.89 15.87
N GLN A 82 9.13 25.96 17.02
CA GLN A 82 10.09 27.05 17.27
C GLN A 82 11.30 27.00 16.33
N LEU A 83 11.84 25.81 16.04
CA LEU A 83 12.95 25.63 15.08
C LEU A 83 12.58 26.18 13.70
N PHE A 84 11.42 25.78 13.18
CA PHE A 84 10.94 26.17 11.86
C PHE A 84 10.45 27.63 11.80
N ALA A 85 10.21 28.27 12.94
CA ALA A 85 9.88 29.70 13.01
C ALA A 85 11.12 30.61 12.90
N ILE A 86 12.31 30.12 13.29
CA ILE A 86 13.54 30.93 13.30
C ILE A 86 14.51 30.58 12.17
N SER A 87 14.32 29.42 11.51
CA SER A 87 15.26 28.90 10.54
C SER A 87 14.63 28.69 9.17
N ASN A 88 15.31 29.19 8.14
CA ASN A 88 14.86 29.10 6.74
C ASN A 88 15.22 27.76 6.08
N TYR A 89 16.09 26.96 6.70
CA TYR A 89 16.52 25.69 6.14
C TYR A 89 16.85 24.69 7.24
N GLN A 90 16.43 23.44 7.05
CA GLN A 90 16.76 22.31 7.92
C GLN A 90 17.10 21.08 7.07
N LYS A 91 17.77 20.10 7.66
CA LYS A 91 17.97 18.80 6.99
C LYS A 91 16.62 18.10 6.80
N PRO A 92 16.43 17.30 5.72
CA PRO A 92 15.15 16.64 5.43
C PRO A 92 14.53 15.89 6.62
N GLU A 93 15.36 15.20 7.40
CA GLU A 93 14.93 14.43 8.57
C GLU A 93 14.20 15.27 9.64
N TYR A 94 14.49 16.57 9.77
CA TYR A 94 13.75 17.45 10.68
C TYR A 94 12.35 17.78 10.17
N TYR A 95 12.15 17.87 8.86
CA TYR A 95 10.81 18.02 8.28
C TYR A 95 9.99 16.77 8.54
N TYR A 96 10.59 15.59 8.33
CA TYR A 96 9.94 14.32 8.58
C TYR A 96 9.48 14.18 10.04
N ARG A 97 10.39 14.37 10.99
CA ARG A 97 10.07 14.31 12.43
C ARG A 97 9.04 15.34 12.84
N TYR A 98 9.14 16.56 12.32
CA TYR A 98 8.16 17.60 12.61
C TYR A 98 6.77 17.24 12.11
N ALA A 99 6.66 16.69 10.90
CA ALA A 99 5.39 16.19 10.38
C ALA A 99 4.80 15.08 11.28
N GLN A 100 5.61 14.11 11.72
CA GLN A 100 5.13 13.06 12.65
C GLN A 100 4.64 13.66 13.99
N CYS A 101 5.36 14.63 14.54
CA CYS A 101 4.91 15.34 15.74
C CYS A 101 3.59 16.09 15.54
N LEU A 102 3.40 16.75 14.38
CA LEU A 102 2.14 17.43 14.03
C LEU A 102 0.96 16.45 13.94
N LYS A 103 1.18 15.26 13.34
CA LYS A 103 0.18 14.18 13.30
C LYS A 103 -0.23 13.74 14.70
N SER A 104 0.74 13.64 15.62
CA SER A 104 0.47 13.20 16.99
C SER A 104 -0.48 14.10 17.79
N ILE A 105 -0.60 15.36 17.39
CA ILE A 105 -1.54 16.32 17.97
C ILE A 105 -2.75 16.59 17.07
N GLY A 106 -2.94 15.78 16.03
CA GLY A 106 -4.07 15.84 15.10
C GLY A 106 -4.00 16.96 14.05
N LYS A 107 -2.85 17.63 13.88
CA LYS A 107 -2.67 18.68 12.85
C LYS A 107 -2.25 18.07 11.50
N TYR A 108 -3.09 17.22 10.93
CA TYR A 108 -2.78 16.48 9.70
C TYR A 108 -2.54 17.38 8.49
N ASP A 109 -3.36 18.41 8.26
CA ASP A 109 -3.18 19.33 7.14
C ASP A 109 -1.80 20.00 7.19
N LYS A 110 -1.38 20.44 8.39
CA LYS A 110 -0.06 21.04 8.57
C LYS A 110 1.07 20.02 8.41
N ALA A 111 0.86 18.79 8.88
CA ALA A 111 1.83 17.71 8.67
C ALA A 111 2.03 17.43 7.18
N ASP A 112 0.96 17.42 6.39
CA ASP A 112 0.99 17.19 4.94
C ASP A 112 1.69 18.33 4.18
N GLU A 113 1.54 19.58 4.63
CA GLU A 113 2.34 20.71 4.13
C GLU A 113 3.84 20.49 4.39
N ILE A 114 4.21 20.11 5.62
CA ILE A 114 5.61 19.86 5.98
C ILE A 114 6.16 18.64 5.24
N MET A 115 5.36 17.60 5.01
CA MET A 115 5.72 16.44 4.19
C MET A 115 5.93 16.80 2.72
N SER A 116 5.18 17.77 2.21
CA SER A 116 5.39 18.30 0.85
C SER A 116 6.74 19.02 0.74
N GLU A 117 7.16 19.73 1.79
CA GLU A 117 8.51 20.33 1.86
C GLU A 117 9.61 19.29 2.06
N PHE A 118 9.36 18.24 2.86
CA PHE A 118 10.25 17.09 2.98
C PHE A 118 10.51 16.46 1.60
N ASN A 119 9.45 16.18 0.83
CA ASN A 119 9.54 15.58 -0.50
C ASN A 119 10.42 16.39 -1.47
N LYS A 120 10.33 17.73 -1.44
CA LYS A 120 11.19 18.60 -2.26
C LYS A 120 12.67 18.50 -1.91
N LYS A 121 13.00 18.08 -0.68
CA LYS A 121 14.36 18.10 -0.11
C LYS A 121 14.97 16.72 0.07
N SER A 122 14.16 15.67 0.11
CA SER A 122 14.56 14.29 0.41
C SER A 122 15.04 13.50 -0.81
N GLY A 123 14.89 14.04 -2.02
CA GLY A 123 15.29 13.37 -3.25
C GLY A 123 14.46 12.11 -3.49
N ASN A 124 15.10 10.94 -3.48
CA ASN A 124 14.49 9.65 -3.82
C ASN A 124 13.96 8.85 -2.60
N ASP A 125 13.79 9.51 -1.45
CA ASP A 125 13.36 8.88 -0.19
C ASP A 125 12.00 8.18 -0.32
N ALA A 126 11.94 6.90 0.08
CA ALA A 126 10.72 6.09 -0.05
C ALA A 126 9.56 6.62 0.81
N ARG A 127 9.83 7.28 1.95
CA ARG A 127 8.80 7.88 2.81
C ARG A 127 8.07 9.00 2.06
N ALA A 128 8.80 9.79 1.27
CA ALA A 128 8.23 10.85 0.44
C ALA A 128 7.40 10.27 -0.73
N LYS A 129 7.89 9.20 -1.37
CA LYS A 129 7.16 8.49 -2.42
C LYS A 129 5.85 7.90 -1.89
N ASN A 130 5.92 7.19 -0.76
CA ASN A 130 4.75 6.58 -0.12
C ASN A 130 3.71 7.63 0.28
N PHE A 131 4.14 8.79 0.76
CA PHE A 131 3.24 9.91 1.04
C PHE A 131 2.58 10.45 -0.23
N ASN A 132 3.32 10.61 -1.33
CA ASN A 132 2.76 11.13 -2.59
C ASN A 132 1.83 10.13 -3.28
N SER A 133 2.12 8.83 -3.22
CA SER A 133 1.25 7.80 -3.79
C SER A 133 -0.03 7.60 -2.98
N ASN A 134 0.01 7.89 -1.67
CA ASN A 134 -1.10 7.64 -0.75
C ASN A 134 -1.56 8.92 -0.05
N ARG A 135 -1.89 9.97 -0.81
CA ARG A 135 -2.38 11.24 -0.23
C ARG A 135 -3.73 11.11 0.48
N ASN A 136 -4.51 10.09 0.16
CA ASN A 136 -5.76 9.73 0.80
C ASN A 136 -5.58 8.74 1.98
N TYR A 137 -4.38 8.63 2.55
CA TYR A 137 -4.09 7.67 3.63
C TYR A 137 -5.08 7.74 4.79
N LEU A 138 -5.55 8.94 5.19
CA LEU A 138 -6.55 9.09 6.26
C LEU A 138 -7.88 8.42 5.91
N ASP A 139 -8.33 8.49 4.66
CA ASP A 139 -9.55 7.81 4.22
C ASP A 139 -9.38 6.29 4.20
N LEU A 140 -8.21 5.81 3.77
CA LEU A 140 -7.87 4.38 3.80
C LEU A 140 -7.84 3.85 5.24
N ILE A 141 -7.19 4.60 6.14
CA ILE A 141 -7.14 4.27 7.58
C ILE A 141 -8.55 4.26 8.16
N LYS A 142 -9.37 5.28 7.86
CA LYS A 142 -10.77 5.35 8.31
C LYS A 142 -11.61 4.18 7.81
N ALA A 143 -11.41 3.71 6.57
CA ALA A 143 -12.08 2.52 6.04
C ALA A 143 -11.66 1.24 6.78
N ASN A 144 -10.41 1.19 7.21
CA ASN A 144 -9.85 0.11 8.03
C ASN A 144 -10.19 0.25 9.52
N SER A 145 -10.69 1.39 9.98
CA SER A 145 -11.05 1.63 11.38
C SER A 145 -12.36 0.92 11.81
N GLY A 146 -12.61 0.91 13.12
CA GLY A 146 -13.84 0.38 13.73
C GLY A 146 -13.90 -1.15 13.78
N ARG A 147 -12.75 -1.80 13.60
CA ARG A 147 -12.62 -3.27 13.54
C ARG A 147 -12.18 -3.90 14.85
N TYR A 148 -11.90 -3.09 15.87
CA TYR A 148 -11.44 -3.56 17.17
C TYR A 148 -12.23 -2.93 18.30
N THR A 149 -12.53 -3.72 19.33
CA THR A 149 -12.85 -3.20 20.67
C THR A 149 -11.59 -3.31 21.52
N ILE A 150 -11.18 -2.23 22.18
CA ILE A 150 -9.99 -2.18 23.03
C ILE A 150 -10.35 -1.85 24.47
N GLU A 151 -9.52 -2.30 25.41
CA GLU A 151 -9.60 -1.95 26.83
C GLU A 151 -8.22 -2.12 27.48
N ASP A 152 -8.04 -1.57 28.68
CA ASP A 152 -6.82 -1.76 29.47
C ASP A 152 -6.58 -3.25 29.77
N ALA A 153 -5.34 -3.72 29.66
CA ALA A 153 -5.01 -5.12 29.90
C ALA A 153 -5.02 -5.52 31.39
N GLY A 154 -5.28 -4.59 32.32
CA GLY A 154 -5.36 -4.83 33.76
C GLY A 154 -4.02 -5.06 34.45
N ILE A 155 -2.91 -4.99 33.71
CA ILE A 155 -1.56 -5.31 34.20
C ILE A 155 -0.63 -4.10 34.29
N ASN A 156 -1.03 -2.96 33.71
CA ASN A 156 -0.19 -1.78 33.59
C ASN A 156 0.23 -1.20 34.94
N SER A 157 1.41 -0.60 34.95
CA SER A 157 2.00 0.14 36.06
C SER A 157 1.99 1.65 35.77
N LYS A 158 2.68 2.44 36.58
CA LYS A 158 2.90 3.88 36.31
C LYS A 158 4.16 4.15 35.47
N PHE A 159 4.79 3.09 34.98
CA PHE A 159 6.04 3.09 34.21
C PHE A 159 5.78 2.46 32.83
N SER A 160 6.79 2.35 31.97
CA SER A 160 6.62 1.63 30.70
C SER A 160 6.37 0.13 30.90
N ASP A 161 5.30 -0.36 30.28
CA ASP A 161 4.87 -1.75 30.17
C ASP A 161 4.58 -2.07 28.70
N TYR A 162 5.28 -3.04 28.10
CA TYR A 162 5.20 -3.26 26.65
C TYR A 162 5.64 -4.66 26.21
N GLY A 163 5.44 -4.96 24.91
CA GLY A 163 6.12 -6.07 24.26
C GLY A 163 5.69 -7.44 24.76
N SER A 164 4.40 -7.75 24.60
CA SER A 164 3.78 -8.96 25.14
C SER A 164 3.92 -10.19 24.23
N ALA A 165 3.88 -11.38 24.83
CA ALA A 165 3.80 -12.67 24.14
C ALA A 165 2.98 -13.69 24.94
N PHE A 166 2.38 -14.63 24.21
CA PHE A 166 1.72 -15.79 24.80
C PHE A 166 2.72 -16.88 25.19
N SER A 167 2.53 -17.48 26.35
CA SER A 167 3.21 -18.70 26.78
C SER A 167 2.22 -19.55 27.57
N ASN A 168 1.63 -20.56 26.92
CA ASN A 168 0.48 -21.30 27.47
C ASN A 168 -0.64 -20.33 27.90
N GLU A 169 -1.19 -20.49 29.10
CA GLU A 169 -2.21 -19.62 29.71
C GLU A 169 -1.61 -18.36 30.37
N LYS A 170 -0.44 -17.89 29.91
CA LYS A 170 0.22 -16.71 30.47
C LYS A 170 0.52 -15.67 29.40
N LEU A 171 0.41 -14.40 29.83
CA LEU A 171 0.97 -13.26 29.13
C LEU A 171 2.33 -12.92 29.74
N ILE A 172 3.37 -12.92 28.92
CA ILE A 172 4.72 -12.49 29.31
C ILE A 172 4.98 -11.13 28.67
N PHE A 173 5.50 -10.15 29.42
CA PHE A 173 5.69 -8.78 28.93
C PHE A 173 6.86 -8.07 29.62
N ALA A 174 7.37 -7.00 29.02
CA ALA A 174 8.44 -6.18 29.57
C ALA A 174 7.87 -5.07 30.47
N SER A 175 8.52 -4.78 31.59
CA SER A 175 8.10 -3.71 32.50
C SER A 175 9.26 -3.02 33.21
N ALA A 176 9.20 -1.70 33.30
CA ALA A 176 10.09 -0.86 34.11
C ALA A 176 9.60 -0.69 35.57
N ARG A 177 8.61 -1.48 36.04
CA ARG A 177 8.03 -1.35 37.39
C ARG A 177 8.97 -1.65 38.56
N ASP A 178 10.12 -2.26 38.30
CA ASP A 178 11.06 -2.65 39.35
C ASP A 178 11.81 -1.42 39.90
N THR A 179 11.29 -0.83 40.98
CA THR A 179 11.85 0.40 41.58
C THR A 179 12.67 0.16 42.85
N GLY A 180 12.94 -1.11 43.23
CA GLY A 180 13.41 -1.49 44.57
C GLY A 180 14.79 -2.18 44.64
N GLY A 181 15.72 -1.55 45.38
CA GLY A 181 17.01 -2.08 45.85
C GLY A 181 17.95 -0.97 46.38
N VAL A 182 18.91 -1.29 47.25
CA VAL A 182 19.84 -0.33 47.93
C VAL A 182 20.69 0.51 46.94
N SER A 183 20.81 0.08 45.69
CA SER A 183 21.42 0.83 44.59
C SER A 183 20.44 0.95 43.42
N LYS A 184 19.76 2.10 43.31
CA LYS A 184 18.85 2.41 42.19
C LYS A 184 19.66 2.58 40.91
N LYS A 185 19.61 1.60 40.00
CA LYS A 185 20.16 1.75 38.65
C LYS A 185 19.07 2.27 37.72
N VAL A 186 19.12 3.58 37.51
CA VAL A 186 18.24 4.27 36.58
C VAL A 186 18.83 4.21 35.18
N PHE A 187 18.01 3.87 34.20
CA PHE A 187 18.36 3.96 32.80
C PHE A 187 18.29 5.44 32.38
N LYS A 188 19.45 6.03 32.07
CA LYS A 188 19.57 7.48 31.84
C LYS A 188 18.76 8.00 30.67
N TRP A 189 18.47 7.16 29.67
CA TRP A 189 17.71 7.57 28.49
C TRP A 189 16.29 8.02 28.85
N THR A 190 15.59 7.21 29.64
CA THR A 190 14.17 7.43 30.01
C THR A 190 14.00 7.91 31.45
N ASN A 191 15.06 7.89 32.26
CA ASN A 191 15.04 8.13 33.69
C ASN A 191 14.12 7.15 34.46
N GLN A 192 13.88 5.95 33.90
CA GLN A 192 13.14 4.85 34.52
C GLN A 192 14.08 3.68 34.89
N SER A 193 13.54 2.65 35.55
CA SER A 193 14.30 1.42 35.79
C SER A 193 14.55 0.64 34.50
N PHE A 194 15.60 -0.18 34.49
CA PHE A 194 15.78 -1.18 33.44
C PHE A 194 14.61 -2.16 33.43
N THR A 195 14.13 -2.50 32.23
CA THR A 195 12.96 -3.37 32.05
C THR A 195 13.32 -4.81 32.35
N ASN A 196 12.41 -5.51 33.00
CA ASN A 196 12.50 -6.95 33.23
C ASN A 196 11.28 -7.61 32.60
N LEU A 197 11.34 -8.92 32.34
CA LEU A 197 10.17 -9.70 31.98
C LEU A 197 9.31 -9.99 33.22
N TYR A 198 8.00 -9.87 33.04
CA TYR A 198 6.94 -10.19 33.99
C TYR A 198 5.96 -11.17 33.34
N GLU A 199 5.28 -11.95 34.17
CA GLU A 199 4.20 -12.85 33.75
C GLU A 199 2.89 -12.53 34.47
N SER A 200 1.80 -12.76 33.77
CA SER A 200 0.46 -12.80 34.33
C SER A 200 -0.32 -13.97 33.74
N VAL A 201 -1.01 -14.73 34.59
CA VAL A 201 -1.94 -15.78 34.16
C VAL A 201 -3.17 -15.15 33.53
N ILE A 202 -3.59 -15.67 32.39
CA ILE A 202 -4.82 -15.33 31.69
C ILE A 202 -5.86 -16.39 32.08
N ASP A 203 -6.95 -15.96 32.71
CA ASP A 203 -8.05 -16.88 33.06
C ASP A 203 -8.93 -17.20 31.84
N SER A 204 -9.90 -18.10 32.04
CA SER A 204 -10.85 -18.52 31.00
C SER A 204 -11.73 -17.39 30.45
N THR A 205 -11.84 -16.26 31.15
CA THR A 205 -12.56 -15.06 30.68
C THR A 205 -11.65 -14.11 29.89
N GLY A 206 -10.36 -14.41 29.79
CA GLY A 206 -9.35 -13.57 29.16
C GLY A 206 -8.79 -12.48 30.08
N LYS A 207 -9.09 -12.53 31.39
CA LYS A 207 -8.62 -11.55 32.37
C LYS A 207 -7.27 -11.94 32.94
N GLN A 208 -6.41 -10.94 33.10
CA GLN A 208 -5.05 -11.08 33.59
C GLN A 208 -5.03 -11.02 35.13
N SER A 209 -4.27 -11.93 35.74
CA SER A 209 -3.92 -11.88 37.15
C SER A 209 -2.93 -10.73 37.47
N GLN A 210 -2.62 -10.54 38.76
CA GLN A 210 -1.58 -9.57 39.16
C GLN A 210 -0.20 -9.97 38.62
N PRO A 211 0.53 -9.07 37.94
CA PRO A 211 1.84 -9.38 37.39
C PRO A 211 2.86 -9.80 38.44
N LYS A 212 3.66 -10.81 38.10
CA LYS A 212 4.80 -11.28 38.90
C LYS A 212 6.05 -11.27 38.05
N LYS A 213 7.21 -11.07 38.68
CA LYS A 213 8.49 -11.08 37.96
C LYS A 213 8.69 -12.45 37.31
N PHE A 214 9.07 -12.46 36.03
CA PHE A 214 9.31 -13.70 35.30
C PHE A 214 10.51 -14.45 35.89
N GLN A 215 10.50 -15.76 35.74
CA GLN A 215 11.39 -16.72 36.41
C GLN A 215 12.85 -16.24 36.56
N ASN A 216 13.45 -16.57 37.72
CA ASN A 216 14.84 -16.25 38.02
C ASN A 216 15.80 -16.82 36.96
N GLY A 217 16.81 -16.03 36.58
CA GLY A 217 17.85 -16.41 35.60
C GLY A 217 17.67 -15.77 34.21
N ILE A 218 16.46 -15.35 33.85
CA ILE A 218 16.21 -14.59 32.61
C ILE A 218 16.44 -13.10 32.80
N ASN A 219 16.02 -12.56 33.93
CA ASN A 219 16.17 -11.14 34.20
C ASN A 219 17.62 -10.80 34.59
N SER A 220 18.16 -9.71 34.04
CA SER A 220 19.51 -9.23 34.33
C SER A 220 19.49 -7.85 34.99
N LYS A 221 20.64 -7.18 35.02
CA LYS A 221 20.76 -5.80 35.54
C LYS A 221 20.52 -4.74 34.46
N PHE A 222 20.17 -5.15 33.24
CA PHE A 222 19.88 -4.32 32.07
C PHE A 222 18.54 -4.75 31.45
N HIS A 223 18.15 -4.17 30.32
CA HIS A 223 16.85 -4.44 29.71
C HIS A 223 16.72 -5.90 29.24
N GLU A 224 15.59 -6.51 29.57
CA GLU A 224 14.97 -7.62 28.85
C GLU A 224 13.62 -7.16 28.26
N ALA A 225 13.29 -7.64 27.06
CA ALA A 225 12.02 -7.35 26.40
C ALA A 225 11.64 -8.37 25.31
N THR A 226 10.36 -8.30 24.89
CA THR A 226 9.79 -8.97 23.70
C THR A 226 10.24 -10.43 23.55
N PRO A 227 9.77 -11.33 24.43
CA PRO A 227 9.99 -12.75 24.26
C PRO A 227 9.08 -13.32 23.16
N VAL A 228 9.46 -14.46 22.59
CA VAL A 228 8.60 -15.34 21.79
C VAL A 228 8.94 -16.78 22.15
N PHE A 229 7.94 -17.65 22.14
CA PHE A 229 8.05 -19.04 22.59
C PHE A 229 7.72 -19.99 21.44
N THR A 230 8.41 -21.11 21.36
CA THR A 230 7.95 -22.25 20.55
C THR A 230 6.67 -22.83 21.15
N ARG A 231 5.84 -23.45 20.30
CA ARG A 231 4.51 -23.99 20.61
C ARG A 231 4.58 -25.12 21.64
N ASP A 232 5.68 -25.86 21.67
CA ASP A 232 5.95 -26.86 22.71
C ASP A 232 6.33 -26.23 24.08
N GLY A 233 6.54 -24.91 24.12
CA GLY A 233 6.95 -24.15 25.30
C GLY A 233 8.40 -24.36 25.72
N THR A 234 9.21 -25.11 24.97
CA THR A 234 10.54 -25.52 25.41
C THR A 234 11.63 -24.51 25.06
N THR A 235 11.41 -23.67 24.05
CA THR A 235 12.40 -22.68 23.58
C THR A 235 11.82 -21.28 23.65
N MET A 236 12.62 -20.34 24.14
CA MET A 236 12.29 -18.91 24.18
C MET A 236 13.38 -18.12 23.46
N TYR A 237 12.97 -17.22 22.58
CA TYR A 237 13.82 -16.16 22.04
C TYR A 237 13.42 -14.83 22.65
N PHE A 238 14.35 -13.99 23.05
CA PHE A 238 14.03 -12.72 23.69
C PHE A 238 15.13 -11.67 23.45
N THR A 239 14.75 -10.41 23.56
CA THR A 239 15.69 -9.29 23.44
C THR A 239 16.30 -8.99 24.80
N ARG A 240 17.61 -8.79 24.83
CA ARG A 240 18.33 -8.32 26.01
C ARG A 240 19.42 -7.33 25.60
N ASN A 241 19.73 -6.34 26.44
CA ASN A 241 21.00 -5.62 26.30
C ASN A 241 22.18 -6.60 26.30
N ASN A 242 23.26 -6.27 25.58
CA ASN A 242 24.48 -7.06 25.46
C ASN A 242 25.22 -7.20 26.81
N TYR A 243 24.69 -8.10 27.65
CA TYR A 243 25.17 -8.41 28.98
C TYR A 243 24.93 -9.90 29.27
N PHE A 244 26.02 -10.62 29.45
CA PHE A 244 25.98 -12.05 29.68
C PHE A 244 27.13 -12.49 30.58
N ASN A 245 26.85 -13.40 31.54
CA ASN A 245 27.82 -13.93 32.49
C ASN A 245 28.73 -12.87 33.13
N GLY A 246 28.14 -11.77 33.62
CA GLY A 246 28.89 -10.70 34.27
C GLY A 246 29.56 -9.70 33.31
N LYS A 247 29.68 -10.03 32.02
CA LYS A 247 30.37 -9.22 31.01
C LYS A 247 29.40 -8.35 30.23
N ARG A 248 29.76 -7.08 30.05
CA ARG A 248 28.99 -6.08 29.30
C ARG A 248 29.71 -5.79 27.99
N GLY A 249 29.05 -6.07 26.86
CA GLY A 249 29.53 -5.68 25.54
C GLY A 249 29.12 -4.26 25.18
N LYS A 250 29.89 -3.62 24.30
CA LYS A 250 29.69 -2.24 23.87
C LYS A 250 30.13 -2.05 22.42
N ASP A 251 29.46 -1.14 21.73
CA ASP A 251 29.89 -0.67 20.41
C ASP A 251 31.09 0.30 20.53
N HIS A 252 31.54 0.82 19.39
CA HIS A 252 32.60 1.83 19.32
C HIS A 252 32.24 3.14 20.05
N ASN A 253 30.95 3.48 20.17
CA ASN A 253 30.46 4.64 20.92
C ASN A 253 30.26 4.36 22.41
N LYS A 254 30.66 3.18 22.91
CA LYS A 254 30.54 2.74 24.30
C LYS A 254 29.08 2.56 24.78
N VAL A 255 28.14 2.44 23.85
CA VAL A 255 26.73 2.12 24.05
C VAL A 255 26.56 0.60 24.16
N THR A 256 25.65 0.15 25.01
CA THR A 256 25.31 -1.28 25.10
C THR A 256 24.07 -1.55 24.28
N LEU A 257 24.28 -2.09 23.09
CA LEU A 257 23.23 -2.41 22.13
C LEU A 257 22.42 -3.65 22.55
N LEU A 258 21.36 -3.92 21.79
CA LEU A 258 20.45 -5.05 22.00
C LEU A 258 20.93 -6.28 21.24
N LYS A 259 20.69 -7.46 21.81
CA LYS A 259 20.92 -8.75 21.18
C LYS A 259 19.73 -9.67 21.42
N ILE A 260 19.54 -10.61 20.50
CA ILE A 260 18.57 -11.70 20.68
C ILE A 260 19.26 -12.89 21.35
N TYR A 261 18.67 -13.40 22.41
CA TYR A 261 19.12 -14.59 23.12
C TYR A 261 18.10 -15.72 22.95
N ARG A 262 18.59 -16.96 22.97
CA ARG A 262 17.79 -18.17 23.11
C ARG A 262 17.96 -18.74 24.51
N ALA A 263 16.89 -19.22 25.12
CA ALA A 263 16.90 -20.02 26.34
C ALA A 263 16.06 -21.29 26.15
N THR A 264 16.40 -22.34 26.90
CA THR A 264 15.71 -23.63 26.86
C THR A 264 15.09 -23.94 28.21
N GLN A 265 13.85 -24.43 28.23
CA GLN A 265 13.19 -24.86 29.44
C GLN A 265 13.57 -26.32 29.76
N LYS A 266 14.19 -26.53 30.93
CA LYS A 266 14.50 -27.85 31.47
C LYS A 266 14.02 -27.94 32.92
N GLN A 267 13.21 -28.94 33.24
CA GLN A 267 12.66 -29.17 34.60
C GLN A 267 12.02 -27.91 35.21
N GLY A 268 11.22 -27.19 34.41
CA GLY A 268 10.49 -25.98 34.85
C GLY A 268 11.34 -24.72 35.01
N LYS A 269 12.64 -24.75 34.64
CA LYS A 269 13.56 -23.60 34.69
C LYS A 269 14.07 -23.26 33.30
N TRP A 270 14.21 -21.97 33.01
CA TRP A 270 14.93 -21.51 31.84
C TRP A 270 16.44 -21.55 32.06
N VAL A 271 17.13 -22.28 31.19
CA VAL A 271 18.59 -22.52 31.23
C VAL A 271 19.17 -22.36 29.82
N ASP A 272 20.46 -22.64 29.65
CA ASP A 272 21.17 -22.63 28.36
C ASP A 272 21.00 -21.32 27.57
N ILE A 273 21.07 -20.20 28.28
CA ILE A 273 20.93 -18.87 27.70
C ILE A 273 22.14 -18.59 26.80
N VAL A 274 21.91 -18.46 25.50
CA VAL A 274 22.95 -18.21 24.50
C VAL A 274 22.57 -17.05 23.59
N ALA A 275 23.54 -16.21 23.23
CA ALA A 275 23.34 -15.19 22.21
C ALA A 275 23.26 -15.86 20.83
N LEU A 276 22.34 -15.42 19.98
CA LEU A 276 22.25 -15.91 18.60
C LEU A 276 23.49 -15.52 17.77
N PRO A 277 23.88 -16.35 16.78
CA PRO A 277 25.16 -16.21 16.08
C PRO A 277 25.25 -14.99 15.16
N PHE A 278 24.13 -14.47 14.70
CA PHE A 278 24.05 -13.28 13.84
C PHE A 278 23.97 -11.97 14.63
N ASN A 279 24.10 -12.01 15.96
CA ASN A 279 24.23 -10.80 16.76
C ASN A 279 25.60 -10.15 16.59
N SER A 280 25.69 -8.85 16.87
CA SER A 280 26.95 -8.11 16.91
C SER A 280 27.01 -7.16 18.10
N ASP A 281 28.22 -6.70 18.41
CA ASP A 281 28.44 -5.59 19.34
C ASP A 281 28.25 -4.23 18.65
N GLN A 282 28.19 -4.18 17.31
CA GLN A 282 28.15 -2.95 16.51
C GLN A 282 26.77 -2.59 15.95
N TYR A 283 25.79 -3.46 16.12
CA TYR A 283 24.39 -3.22 15.73
C TYR A 283 23.47 -3.94 16.71
N SER A 284 22.22 -3.50 16.76
CA SER A 284 21.16 -4.09 17.56
C SER A 284 20.42 -5.16 16.77
N THR A 285 20.05 -6.24 17.45
CA THR A 285 19.03 -7.19 17.00
C THR A 285 17.98 -7.30 18.10
N ALA A 286 16.70 -7.16 17.73
CA ALA A 286 15.63 -7.04 18.70
C ALA A 286 14.30 -7.60 18.16
N HIS A 287 13.35 -7.77 19.07
CA HIS A 287 11.96 -8.09 18.79
C HIS A 287 11.78 -9.36 17.94
N PRO A 288 12.24 -10.52 18.42
CA PRO A 288 12.10 -11.78 17.71
C PRO A 288 10.62 -12.18 17.55
N ALA A 289 10.28 -12.74 16.39
CA ALA A 289 9.01 -13.39 16.10
C ALA A 289 9.24 -14.68 15.32
N LEU A 290 8.43 -15.71 15.57
CA LEU A 290 8.53 -17.00 14.87
C LEU A 290 7.49 -17.09 13.76
N SER A 291 7.84 -17.72 12.64
CA SER A 291 6.84 -18.20 11.69
C SER A 291 5.92 -19.26 12.34
N PRO A 292 4.71 -19.49 11.80
CA PRO A 292 3.78 -20.47 12.36
C PRO A 292 4.31 -21.91 12.38
N ASP A 293 5.25 -22.23 11.49
CA ASP A 293 5.93 -23.53 11.40
C ASP A 293 7.24 -23.59 12.19
N GLU A 294 7.64 -22.49 12.85
CA GLU A 294 8.84 -22.35 13.66
C GLU A 294 10.17 -22.58 12.92
N GLN A 295 10.14 -22.56 11.58
CA GLN A 295 11.33 -22.72 10.74
C GLN A 295 11.98 -21.39 10.36
N THR A 296 11.35 -20.26 10.68
CA THR A 296 11.88 -18.91 10.39
C THR A 296 11.76 -18.02 11.62
N LEU A 297 12.85 -17.32 11.95
CA LEU A 297 12.87 -16.26 12.95
C LEU A 297 12.92 -14.90 12.24
N TYR A 298 11.95 -14.06 12.52
CA TYR A 298 11.89 -12.66 12.09
C TYR A 298 12.35 -11.76 13.24
N PHE A 299 12.98 -10.63 12.93
CA PHE A 299 13.46 -9.68 13.94
C PHE A 299 13.75 -8.31 13.33
N ALA A 300 13.84 -7.29 14.18
CA ALA A 300 14.25 -5.94 13.80
C ALA A 300 15.75 -5.72 14.02
N SER A 301 16.41 -4.99 13.13
CA SER A 301 17.85 -4.67 13.25
C SER A 301 18.25 -3.43 12.46
N ASP A 302 19.30 -2.75 12.94
CA ASP A 302 20.03 -1.69 12.24
C ASP A 302 21.35 -2.22 11.62
N MET A 303 21.44 -3.54 11.37
CA MET A 303 22.64 -4.17 10.81
C MET A 303 22.97 -3.65 9.39
N PRO A 304 24.23 -3.80 8.94
CA PRO A 304 24.62 -3.44 7.57
C PRO A 304 23.69 -4.08 6.52
N GLY A 305 23.25 -3.26 5.56
CA GLY A 305 22.25 -3.64 4.55
C GLY A 305 20.82 -3.22 4.89
N SER A 306 20.58 -2.58 6.04
CA SER A 306 19.31 -1.91 6.34
C SER A 306 19.07 -0.70 5.42
N LEU A 307 17.81 -0.45 5.08
CA LEU A 307 17.33 0.67 4.29
C LEU A 307 17.08 1.92 5.15
N GLY A 308 16.73 1.73 6.43
CA GLY A 308 16.38 2.81 7.35
C GLY A 308 17.08 2.75 8.70
N GLN A 309 16.41 3.33 9.69
CA GLN A 309 16.88 3.39 11.08
C GLN A 309 16.81 2.02 11.76
N SER A 310 15.83 1.19 11.37
CA SER A 310 15.78 -0.23 11.69
C SER A 310 14.89 -0.92 10.66
N ASP A 311 15.30 -2.11 10.23
CA ASP A 311 14.61 -2.90 9.23
C ASP A 311 14.19 -4.24 9.83
N LEU A 312 13.18 -4.87 9.23
CA LEU A 312 12.85 -6.27 9.49
C LEU A 312 13.72 -7.20 8.64
N PHE A 313 14.26 -8.20 9.31
CA PHE A 313 15.04 -9.29 8.76
C PHE A 313 14.38 -10.62 9.10
N LYS A 314 14.73 -11.67 8.34
CA LYS A 314 14.40 -13.06 8.65
C LYS A 314 15.62 -13.95 8.55
N VAL A 315 15.60 -15.05 9.29
CA VAL A 315 16.63 -16.10 9.23
C VAL A 315 15.97 -17.48 9.35
N VAL A 316 16.49 -18.45 8.59
CA VAL A 316 16.05 -19.84 8.68
C VAL A 316 16.58 -20.46 9.97
N ILE A 317 15.72 -21.19 10.67
CA ILE A 317 16.06 -22.08 11.77
C ILE A 317 16.21 -23.49 11.17
N ASN A 318 17.44 -23.99 11.12
CA ASN A 318 17.72 -25.31 10.59
C ASN A 318 17.26 -26.40 11.57
N LYS A 319 17.07 -27.63 11.08
CA LYS A 319 16.60 -28.77 11.89
C LYS A 319 17.51 -29.11 13.08
N ASP A 320 18.79 -28.78 13.01
CA ASP A 320 19.76 -28.96 14.09
C ASP A 320 19.76 -27.81 15.12
N GLY A 321 18.88 -26.82 14.95
CA GLY A 321 18.77 -25.63 15.77
C GLY A 321 19.83 -24.55 15.48
N SER A 322 20.61 -24.71 14.41
CA SER A 322 21.48 -23.66 13.87
C SER A 322 20.68 -22.64 13.04
N PHE A 323 21.31 -21.52 12.72
CA PHE A 323 20.68 -20.43 11.98
C PHE A 323 21.38 -20.23 10.63
N GLY A 324 20.60 -19.92 9.60
CA GLY A 324 21.12 -19.43 8.33
C GLY A 324 21.65 -17.99 8.43
N SER A 325 21.86 -17.35 7.27
CA SER A 325 22.20 -15.93 7.19
C SER A 325 20.95 -15.05 7.26
N PRO A 326 20.98 -13.91 7.97
CA PRO A 326 19.91 -12.92 7.92
C PRO A 326 19.63 -12.41 6.51
N VAL A 327 18.35 -12.24 6.20
CA VAL A 327 17.85 -11.70 4.92
C VAL A 327 16.92 -10.53 5.22
N ASN A 328 17.21 -9.36 4.64
CA ASN A 328 16.35 -8.18 4.73
C ASN A 328 15.02 -8.44 4.00
N LEU A 329 13.89 -7.99 4.56
CA LEU A 329 12.56 -8.21 3.96
C LEU A 329 12.25 -7.34 2.72
N GLY A 330 13.17 -6.47 2.32
CA GLY A 330 13.04 -5.64 1.12
C GLY A 330 12.14 -4.42 1.32
N ASP A 331 12.06 -3.59 0.28
CA ASP A 331 11.41 -2.27 0.27
C ASP A 331 9.88 -2.31 0.32
N ALA A 332 9.26 -3.47 0.10
CA ALA A 332 7.83 -3.69 0.34
C ALA A 332 7.48 -3.44 1.82
N ILE A 333 8.36 -3.90 2.73
CA ILE A 333 8.21 -3.76 4.18
C ILE A 333 9.05 -2.61 4.72
N ASN A 334 10.34 -2.65 4.42
CA ASN A 334 11.34 -1.78 5.02
C ASN A 334 11.40 -0.42 4.29
N THR A 335 11.61 0.63 5.07
CA THR A 335 11.65 2.01 4.61
C THR A 335 12.85 2.72 5.24
N PRO A 336 13.16 3.97 4.85
CA PRO A 336 14.12 4.79 5.59
C PRO A 336 13.75 5.10 7.06
N GLY A 337 12.54 4.73 7.50
CA GLY A 337 12.05 4.88 8.88
C GLY A 337 12.50 3.76 9.80
N ARG A 338 11.71 3.50 10.85
CA ARG A 338 11.89 2.39 11.79
C ARG A 338 10.81 1.34 11.53
N GLU A 339 11.16 0.19 11.00
CA GLU A 339 10.33 -1.00 11.08
C GLU A 339 10.74 -1.86 12.28
N THR A 340 9.77 -2.22 13.11
CA THR A 340 10.03 -2.86 14.40
C THR A 340 8.86 -3.70 14.90
N PHE A 341 9.06 -4.45 15.99
CA PHE A 341 8.07 -5.30 16.65
C PHE A 341 7.28 -6.21 15.68
N PRO A 342 7.96 -7.06 14.88
CA PRO A 342 7.26 -7.99 14.02
C PRO A 342 6.48 -9.02 14.85
N PHE A 343 5.39 -9.51 14.29
CA PHE A 343 4.61 -10.65 14.76
C PHE A 343 4.05 -11.39 13.55
N ILE A 344 4.16 -12.72 13.53
CA ILE A 344 3.58 -13.55 12.46
C ILE A 344 2.39 -14.31 13.03
N ALA A 345 1.19 -14.01 12.54
CA ALA A 345 -0.01 -14.75 12.91
C ALA A 345 -0.05 -16.14 12.29
N ALA A 346 -0.84 -17.06 12.87
CA ALA A 346 -1.01 -18.42 12.35
C ALA A 346 -1.54 -18.48 10.90
N THR A 347 -2.13 -17.38 10.42
CA THR A 347 -2.63 -17.14 9.06
C THR A 347 -1.56 -16.62 8.08
N ASN A 348 -0.27 -16.60 8.46
CA ASN A 348 0.83 -15.99 7.69
C ASN A 348 0.65 -14.49 7.43
N GLU A 349 -0.03 -13.79 8.35
CA GLU A 349 -0.11 -12.33 8.36
C GLU A 349 1.08 -11.80 9.19
N LEU A 350 1.95 -10.99 8.57
CA LEU A 350 3.00 -10.22 9.23
C LEU A 350 2.42 -8.91 9.73
N TYR A 351 2.30 -8.79 11.05
CA TYR A 351 2.04 -7.53 11.74
C TYR A 351 3.36 -6.90 12.16
N TYR A 352 3.51 -5.61 12.03
CA TYR A 352 4.69 -4.88 12.48
C TYR A 352 4.39 -3.41 12.68
N ALA A 353 5.20 -2.71 13.46
CA ALA A 353 5.05 -1.28 13.68
C ALA A 353 6.06 -0.50 12.82
N THR A 354 5.62 0.60 12.21
CA THR A 354 6.51 1.50 11.48
C THR A 354 6.10 2.96 11.57
N ASP A 355 7.10 3.84 11.62
CA ASP A 355 6.94 5.30 11.47
C ASP A 355 7.36 5.78 10.07
N GLY A 356 7.61 4.86 9.13
CA GLY A 356 8.12 5.10 7.78
C GLY A 356 7.07 5.06 6.67
N LYS A 357 5.82 4.72 7.01
CA LYS A 357 4.68 4.71 6.08
C LYS A 357 3.63 5.76 6.51
N PRO A 358 2.77 6.26 5.60
CA PRO A 358 1.71 7.18 5.95
C PRO A 358 0.78 6.60 7.02
N GLY A 359 0.79 7.21 8.19
CA GLY A 359 0.02 6.81 9.37
C GLY A 359 -0.62 8.00 10.11
N LEU A 360 -1.25 7.69 11.24
CA LEU A 360 -1.96 8.62 12.13
C LEU A 360 -1.04 9.38 13.09
N GLY A 361 0.16 8.86 13.33
CA GLY A 361 1.00 9.25 14.45
C GLY A 361 2.45 8.80 14.31
N GLY A 362 3.06 8.41 15.43
CA GLY A 362 4.43 7.91 15.48
C GLY A 362 4.57 6.53 14.84
N LEU A 363 4.83 5.51 15.65
CA LEU A 363 4.71 4.12 15.20
C LEU A 363 3.24 3.75 15.01
N ASP A 364 2.89 3.25 13.83
CA ASP A 364 1.59 2.64 13.57
C ASP A 364 1.76 1.15 13.27
N VAL A 365 0.80 0.32 13.67
CA VAL A 365 0.73 -1.10 13.30
C VAL A 365 0.23 -1.24 11.86
N PHE A 366 1.01 -1.95 11.05
CA PHE A 366 0.66 -2.38 9.70
C PHE A 366 0.59 -3.90 9.63
N VAL A 367 -0.14 -4.40 8.63
CA VAL A 367 -0.22 -5.83 8.31
C VAL A 367 0.04 -6.07 6.83
N ALA A 368 0.80 -7.13 6.53
CA ALA A 368 1.00 -7.67 5.19
C ALA A 368 0.82 -9.19 5.21
N THR A 369 0.41 -9.78 4.09
CA THR A 369 0.30 -11.25 3.96
C THR A 369 1.57 -11.81 3.34
N ILE A 370 2.08 -12.90 3.92
CA ILE A 370 3.19 -13.68 3.36
C ILE A 370 2.59 -14.81 2.52
N GLY A 371 2.77 -14.74 1.20
CA GLY A 371 2.36 -15.78 0.26
C GLY A 371 3.16 -17.07 0.42
N THR A 372 2.62 -18.17 -0.09
CA THR A 372 3.29 -19.49 -0.07
C THR A 372 4.60 -19.52 -0.88
N ASP A 373 4.75 -18.60 -1.83
CA ASP A 373 5.99 -18.38 -2.60
C ASP A 373 6.99 -17.47 -1.85
N GLY A 374 6.67 -17.07 -0.62
CA GLY A 374 7.47 -16.17 0.20
C GLY A 374 7.36 -14.69 -0.18
N LYS A 375 6.55 -14.33 -1.18
CA LYS A 375 6.31 -12.91 -1.53
C LYS A 375 5.41 -12.26 -0.49
N ILE A 376 5.70 -11.01 -0.18
CA ILE A 376 4.95 -10.24 0.81
C ILE A 376 4.04 -9.26 0.07
N SER A 377 2.78 -9.19 0.47
CA SER A 377 1.81 -8.23 -0.10
C SER A 377 2.14 -6.79 0.27
N GLU A 378 1.43 -5.84 -0.34
CA GLU A 378 1.39 -4.47 0.16
C GLU A 378 0.93 -4.44 1.62
N SER A 379 1.49 -3.51 2.40
CA SER A 379 1.19 -3.35 3.82
C SER A 379 0.01 -2.40 4.02
N GLN A 380 -0.93 -2.77 4.89
CA GLN A 380 -2.11 -1.98 5.21
C GLN A 380 -2.06 -1.54 6.66
N ASN A 381 -2.34 -0.26 6.90
CA ASN A 381 -2.52 0.27 8.26
C ASN A 381 -3.75 -0.39 8.89
N VAL A 382 -3.63 -0.92 10.12
CA VAL A 382 -4.72 -1.68 10.74
C VAL A 382 -5.91 -0.81 11.16
N GLY A 383 -5.75 0.51 11.20
CA GLY A 383 -6.81 1.46 11.54
C GLY A 383 -7.05 1.63 13.04
N GLU A 384 -7.92 2.58 13.36
CA GLU A 384 -8.37 2.85 14.74
C GLU A 384 -9.33 1.75 15.23
N PRO A 385 -9.40 1.46 16.53
CA PRO A 385 -8.66 2.12 17.62
C PRO A 385 -7.33 1.44 18.00
N VAL A 386 -6.84 0.47 17.22
CA VAL A 386 -5.51 -0.11 17.50
C VAL A 386 -4.44 0.94 17.24
N ASN A 387 -4.44 1.53 16.04
CA ASN A 387 -3.63 2.72 15.80
C ASN A 387 -4.34 3.96 16.35
N SER A 388 -3.54 4.91 16.78
CA SER A 388 -3.90 6.17 17.40
C SER A 388 -2.98 7.25 16.87
N LYS A 389 -2.98 8.43 17.51
CA LYS A 389 -2.09 9.54 17.10
C LYS A 389 -0.68 9.38 17.67
N THR A 390 -0.46 8.47 18.60
CA THR A 390 0.83 8.32 19.30
C THR A 390 1.58 7.10 18.76
N ASP A 391 2.47 6.48 19.53
CA ASP A 391 3.10 5.22 19.16
C ASP A 391 2.17 4.05 19.51
N ASP A 392 1.93 3.16 18.54
CA ASP A 392 1.18 1.92 18.63
C ASP A 392 2.01 0.78 18.03
N PHE A 393 2.33 -0.23 18.84
CA PHE A 393 3.32 -1.25 18.48
C PHE A 393 3.14 -2.57 19.26
N ALA A 394 4.03 -3.53 19.04
CA ALA A 394 4.03 -4.83 19.72
C ALA A 394 2.67 -5.58 19.62
N PHE A 395 2.09 -5.58 18.43
CA PHE A 395 0.83 -6.24 18.15
C PHE A 395 0.95 -7.76 18.24
N LEU A 396 -0.01 -8.40 18.88
CA LEU A 396 -0.10 -9.84 19.10
C LEU A 396 -1.56 -10.27 18.99
N ILE A 397 -1.87 -11.29 18.20
CA ILE A 397 -3.24 -11.81 18.05
C ILE A 397 -3.30 -13.34 18.12
N GLU A 398 -4.25 -13.86 18.89
CA GLU A 398 -4.65 -15.27 18.82
C GLU A 398 -5.66 -15.44 17.68
N THR A 399 -5.24 -16.08 16.60
CA THR A 399 -5.99 -16.15 15.33
C THR A 399 -7.36 -16.81 15.50
N LYS A 400 -7.52 -17.78 16.42
CA LYS A 400 -8.80 -18.49 16.61
C LYS A 400 -9.85 -17.64 17.29
N THR A 401 -9.48 -16.96 18.38
CA THR A 401 -10.41 -16.13 19.17
C THR A 401 -10.52 -14.70 18.65
N ARG A 402 -9.57 -14.29 17.79
CA ARG A 402 -9.33 -12.92 17.33
C ARG A 402 -9.23 -11.92 18.48
N THR A 403 -8.65 -12.37 19.59
CA THR A 403 -8.30 -11.53 20.74
C THR A 403 -6.80 -11.39 20.84
N GLY A 404 -6.32 -10.28 21.36
CA GLY A 404 -4.90 -10.00 21.36
C GLY A 404 -4.50 -8.86 22.26
N PHE A 405 -3.23 -8.48 22.15
CA PHE A 405 -2.62 -7.39 22.91
C PHE A 405 -1.80 -6.52 21.97
N PHE A 406 -1.61 -5.29 22.38
CA PHE A 406 -0.67 -4.38 21.75
C PHE A 406 -0.27 -3.30 22.75
N THR A 407 0.80 -2.57 22.45
CA THR A 407 1.32 -1.50 23.28
C THR A 407 1.01 -0.15 22.66
N SER A 408 0.66 0.82 23.49
CA SER A 408 0.50 2.21 23.08
C SER A 408 0.88 3.17 24.20
N ASN A 409 1.35 4.36 23.84
CA ASN A 409 1.56 5.49 24.77
C ASN A 409 0.46 6.57 24.62
N ARG A 410 -0.73 6.16 24.19
CA ARG A 410 -1.90 7.04 24.05
C ARG A 410 -2.32 7.69 25.36
N ASP A 411 -3.04 8.81 25.22
CA ASP A 411 -3.69 9.47 26.34
C ASP A 411 -4.73 8.57 27.04
N GLY A 412 -4.86 8.73 28.36
CA GLY A 412 -5.77 7.93 29.18
C GLY A 412 -5.20 6.60 29.66
N GLY A 413 -3.96 6.27 29.27
CA GLY A 413 -3.16 5.20 29.85
C GLY A 413 -2.80 5.43 31.33
N ARG A 414 -2.16 4.42 31.94
CA ARG A 414 -1.71 4.43 33.33
C ARG A 414 -0.25 4.87 33.47
N GLY A 415 0.57 4.62 32.46
CA GLY A 415 2.02 4.77 32.49
C GLY A 415 2.57 5.56 31.31
N TYR A 416 3.75 5.16 30.85
CA TYR A 416 4.40 5.75 29.66
C TYR A 416 3.95 4.98 28.43
N ASP A 417 4.40 3.73 28.33
CA ASP A 417 3.85 2.75 27.40
C ASP A 417 2.94 1.82 28.21
N ASP A 418 1.75 1.53 27.69
CA ASP A 418 0.77 0.67 28.32
C ASP A 418 0.33 -0.44 27.36
N ILE A 419 0.01 -1.61 27.92
CA ILE A 419 -0.51 -2.76 27.20
C ILE A 419 -2.04 -2.71 27.20
N TYR A 420 -2.63 -2.81 26.02
CA TYR A 420 -4.07 -2.86 25.81
C TYR A 420 -4.44 -4.24 25.27
N LYS A 421 -5.57 -4.77 25.73
CA LYS A 421 -6.18 -5.96 25.14
C LYS A 421 -7.23 -5.55 24.13
N PHE A 422 -7.40 -6.36 23.09
CA PHE A 422 -8.39 -6.11 22.06
C PHE A 422 -9.13 -7.38 21.63
N ARG A 423 -10.29 -7.17 21.01
CA ARG A 423 -10.99 -8.14 20.17
C ARG A 423 -11.19 -7.54 18.80
N GLU A 424 -10.77 -8.23 17.76
CA GLU A 424 -11.08 -7.86 16.39
C GLU A 424 -12.47 -8.39 16.01
N THR A 425 -13.36 -7.49 15.66
CA THR A 425 -14.75 -7.77 15.30
C THR A 425 -14.94 -7.97 13.80
N ARG A 426 -13.99 -7.50 12.98
CA ARG A 426 -14.01 -7.60 11.52
C ARG A 426 -12.59 -7.75 10.98
N LYS A 427 -12.33 -8.81 10.21
CA LYS A 427 -11.03 -9.02 9.55
C LYS A 427 -10.69 -7.87 8.60
N LEU A 428 -9.40 -7.60 8.43
CA LEU A 428 -8.95 -6.71 7.37
C LEU A 428 -9.01 -7.49 6.06
N THR A 429 -9.64 -6.90 5.05
CA THR A 429 -9.70 -7.47 3.71
C THR A 429 -9.34 -6.35 2.76
N CYS A 430 -8.43 -6.63 1.83
CA CYS A 430 -8.12 -5.68 0.79
C CYS A 430 -9.34 -5.52 -0.11
N GLU A 431 -9.88 -4.31 -0.19
CA GLU A 431 -11.00 -3.96 -1.04
C GLU A 431 -10.59 -2.87 -2.05
N GLN A 432 -11.16 -2.93 -3.25
CA GLN A 432 -11.10 -1.86 -4.26
C GLN A 432 -12.50 -1.39 -4.65
N GLU A 433 -12.55 -0.19 -5.21
CA GLU A 433 -13.70 0.27 -5.99
C GLU A 433 -13.51 -0.18 -7.45
N LEU A 434 -14.37 -1.08 -7.92
CA LEU A 434 -14.50 -1.40 -9.34
C LEU A 434 -15.57 -0.49 -9.93
N SER A 435 -15.22 0.35 -10.89
CA SER A 435 -16.15 1.30 -11.50
C SER A 435 -15.94 1.40 -13.00
N GLY A 436 -16.94 1.90 -13.71
CA GLY A 436 -16.80 2.20 -15.13
C GLY A 436 -17.97 2.99 -15.66
N VAL A 437 -17.86 3.36 -16.93
CA VAL A 437 -18.92 4.00 -17.70
C VAL A 437 -19.48 3.00 -18.70
N VAL A 438 -20.79 3.01 -18.91
CA VAL A 438 -21.45 2.21 -19.93
C VAL A 438 -21.70 3.09 -21.17
N THR A 439 -21.21 2.67 -22.34
CA THR A 439 -21.39 3.38 -23.61
C THR A 439 -21.90 2.47 -24.71
N ASP A 440 -22.47 3.07 -25.75
CA ASP A 440 -22.67 2.43 -27.04
C ASP A 440 -21.31 2.19 -27.71
N ILE A 441 -21.11 1.03 -28.34
CA ILE A 441 -19.84 0.69 -29.00
C ILE A 441 -19.63 1.47 -30.31
N ASP A 442 -20.71 1.80 -31.02
CA ASP A 442 -20.64 2.44 -32.34
C ASP A 442 -20.66 3.97 -32.22
N THR A 443 -21.54 4.52 -31.38
CA THR A 443 -21.68 5.99 -31.25
C THR A 443 -20.85 6.59 -30.12
N GLY A 444 -20.45 5.78 -29.13
CA GLY A 444 -19.85 6.27 -27.90
C GLY A 444 -20.83 6.94 -26.93
N ASP A 445 -22.14 6.94 -27.25
CA ASP A 445 -23.16 7.58 -26.42
C ASP A 445 -23.27 6.91 -25.04
N LEU A 446 -23.42 7.73 -24.00
CA LEU A 446 -23.62 7.25 -22.63
C LEU A 446 -24.93 6.45 -22.51
N GLN A 447 -24.87 5.33 -21.81
CA GLN A 447 -26.01 4.45 -21.57
C GLN A 447 -26.46 4.47 -20.10
N PRO A 448 -27.16 5.53 -19.65
CA PRO A 448 -27.71 5.61 -18.31
C PRO A 448 -28.81 4.54 -18.10
N ASN A 449 -29.10 4.26 -16.83
CA ASN A 449 -30.09 3.25 -16.41
C ASN A 449 -29.85 1.86 -17.02
N THR A 450 -28.58 1.52 -17.27
CA THR A 450 -28.18 0.17 -17.67
C THR A 450 -28.04 -0.68 -16.42
N GLN A 451 -28.66 -1.85 -16.40
CA GLN A 451 -28.48 -2.79 -15.31
C GLN A 451 -27.08 -3.42 -15.41
N VAL A 452 -26.30 -3.32 -14.33
CA VAL A 452 -24.97 -3.94 -14.20
C VAL A 452 -24.98 -4.88 -13.01
N VAL A 453 -24.55 -6.12 -13.22
CA VAL A 453 -24.48 -7.19 -12.22
C VAL A 453 -23.02 -7.63 -12.10
N ILE A 454 -22.54 -7.81 -10.88
CA ILE A 454 -21.23 -8.43 -10.60
C ILE A 454 -21.43 -9.83 -10.04
N LEU A 455 -20.70 -10.79 -10.61
CA LEU A 455 -20.71 -12.20 -10.23
C LEU A 455 -19.32 -12.64 -9.79
N ASP A 456 -19.25 -13.60 -8.86
CA ASP A 456 -18.01 -14.23 -8.44
C ASP A 456 -17.47 -15.24 -9.48
N SER A 457 -16.34 -15.88 -9.17
CA SER A 457 -15.71 -16.90 -10.03
C SER A 457 -16.56 -18.15 -10.26
N LYS A 458 -17.65 -18.33 -9.49
CA LYS A 458 -18.62 -19.42 -9.60
C LYS A 458 -19.92 -18.97 -10.28
N PHE A 459 -19.93 -17.76 -10.85
CA PHE A 459 -21.10 -17.13 -11.48
C PHE A 459 -22.27 -16.90 -10.52
N ILE A 460 -22.00 -16.77 -9.23
CA ILE A 460 -23.02 -16.36 -8.24
C ILE A 460 -23.09 -14.84 -8.24
N GLU A 461 -24.31 -14.32 -8.37
CA GLU A 461 -24.58 -12.88 -8.29
C GLU A 461 -24.28 -12.36 -6.88
N LEU A 462 -23.39 -11.37 -6.77
CA LEU A 462 -23.04 -10.72 -5.52
C LEU A 462 -23.82 -9.42 -5.33
N GLN A 463 -23.95 -8.63 -6.39
CA GLN A 463 -24.62 -7.34 -6.35
C GLN A 463 -25.14 -6.93 -7.73
N ARG A 464 -26.22 -6.15 -7.73
CA ARG A 464 -26.83 -5.50 -8.90
C ARG A 464 -26.96 -4.00 -8.66
N VAL A 465 -26.63 -3.21 -9.66
CA VAL A 465 -26.80 -1.75 -9.69
C VAL A 465 -27.35 -1.30 -11.04
N TYR A 466 -27.83 -0.07 -11.11
CA TYR A 466 -28.14 0.60 -12.37
C TYR A 466 -27.15 1.75 -12.57
N SER A 467 -26.70 1.94 -13.80
CA SER A 467 -25.82 3.06 -14.13
C SER A 467 -26.55 4.40 -13.93
N ASP A 468 -25.83 5.40 -13.42
CA ASP A 468 -26.38 6.73 -13.13
C ASP A 468 -26.70 7.54 -14.40
N GLU A 469 -27.13 8.79 -14.26
CA GLU A 469 -27.43 9.68 -15.41
C GLU A 469 -26.23 9.94 -16.32
N LYS A 470 -25.01 9.79 -15.80
CA LYS A 470 -23.75 9.88 -16.54
C LYS A 470 -23.24 8.49 -16.96
N ALA A 471 -24.11 7.48 -16.87
CA ALA A 471 -23.85 6.07 -17.17
C ALA A 471 -22.73 5.41 -16.34
N ASN A 472 -22.39 5.97 -15.17
CA ASN A 472 -21.40 5.36 -14.28
C ASN A 472 -22.01 4.27 -13.42
N TYR A 473 -21.23 3.23 -13.14
CA TYR A 473 -21.55 2.21 -12.15
C TYR A 473 -20.35 1.96 -11.23
N LYS A 474 -20.59 1.38 -10.05
CA LYS A 474 -19.53 0.99 -9.11
C LYS A 474 -19.90 -0.18 -8.22
N PHE A 475 -18.89 -0.97 -7.85
CA PHE A 475 -18.94 -2.08 -6.90
C PHE A 475 -17.76 -2.01 -5.92
N LYS A 476 -17.95 -2.56 -4.72
CA LYS A 476 -16.83 -2.90 -3.84
C LYS A 476 -16.40 -4.33 -4.14
N VAL A 477 -15.12 -4.54 -4.37
CA VAL A 477 -14.55 -5.84 -4.77
C VAL A 477 -13.35 -6.17 -3.90
N VAL A 478 -13.08 -7.46 -3.70
CA VAL A 478 -11.93 -7.93 -2.92
C VAL A 478 -10.71 -8.02 -3.83
N CYS A 479 -9.56 -7.56 -3.35
CA CYS A 479 -8.30 -7.59 -4.10
C CYS A 479 -7.86 -9.02 -4.41
N GLY A 480 -7.27 -9.24 -5.58
CA GLY A 480 -6.78 -10.54 -6.02
C GLY A 480 -7.86 -11.52 -6.48
N GLU A 481 -9.14 -11.21 -6.28
CA GLU A 481 -10.26 -12.01 -6.75
C GLU A 481 -10.58 -11.73 -8.22
N THR A 482 -11.23 -12.70 -8.86
CA THR A 482 -11.73 -12.58 -10.23
C THR A 482 -13.25 -12.50 -10.22
N TYR A 483 -13.79 -11.55 -10.98
CA TYR A 483 -15.22 -11.30 -11.12
C TYR A 483 -15.65 -11.33 -12.59
N TYR A 484 -16.94 -11.53 -12.81
CA TYR A 484 -17.61 -11.30 -14.08
C TYR A 484 -18.58 -10.15 -13.92
N VAL A 485 -18.49 -9.13 -14.78
CA VAL A 485 -19.39 -7.98 -14.78
C VAL A 485 -20.26 -8.04 -16.01
N ARG A 486 -21.57 -8.15 -15.79
CA ARG A 486 -22.58 -8.30 -16.84
C ARG A 486 -23.44 -7.05 -16.92
N ALA A 487 -23.52 -6.45 -18.09
CA ALA A 487 -24.41 -5.33 -18.37
C ALA A 487 -25.53 -5.73 -19.33
N THR A 488 -26.75 -5.31 -19.02
CA THR A 488 -27.96 -5.63 -19.78
C THR A 488 -28.82 -4.40 -19.97
N LYS A 489 -29.26 -4.15 -21.20
CA LYS A 489 -30.22 -3.09 -21.58
C LYS A 489 -31.14 -3.59 -22.70
N PRO A 490 -32.46 -3.30 -22.71
CA PRO A 490 -33.41 -3.95 -23.62
C PRO A 490 -33.03 -3.97 -25.12
N GLU A 491 -32.51 -2.86 -25.64
CA GLU A 491 -32.15 -2.66 -27.06
C GLU A 491 -30.71 -3.08 -27.41
N TYR A 492 -29.96 -3.59 -26.44
CA TYR A 492 -28.55 -3.92 -26.55
C TYR A 492 -28.30 -5.39 -26.27
N GLU A 493 -27.29 -5.96 -26.91
CA GLU A 493 -26.76 -7.27 -26.56
C GLU A 493 -26.21 -7.28 -25.13
N THR A 494 -26.27 -8.44 -24.49
CA THR A 494 -25.71 -8.60 -23.14
C THR A 494 -24.19 -8.59 -23.25
N SER A 495 -23.55 -7.68 -22.53
CA SER A 495 -22.09 -7.63 -22.43
C SER A 495 -21.65 -8.26 -21.12
N GLU A 496 -20.69 -9.18 -21.16
CA GLU A 496 -20.09 -9.78 -19.98
C GLU A 496 -18.57 -9.70 -20.10
N GLN A 497 -17.92 -9.15 -19.07
CA GLN A 497 -16.47 -9.01 -19.02
C GLN A 497 -15.91 -9.70 -17.79
N LYS A 498 -14.86 -10.50 -17.98
CA LYS A 498 -14.06 -11.07 -16.90
C LYS A 498 -13.00 -10.05 -16.46
N ILE A 499 -12.90 -9.80 -15.16
CA ILE A 499 -11.90 -8.91 -14.58
C ILE A 499 -11.23 -9.56 -13.37
N SER A 500 -9.90 -9.47 -13.30
CA SER A 500 -9.14 -9.83 -12.10
C SER A 500 -8.73 -8.56 -11.38
N ILE A 501 -9.06 -8.45 -10.10
CA ILE A 501 -8.75 -7.29 -9.29
C ILE A 501 -7.28 -7.37 -8.86
N SER A 502 -6.57 -6.24 -8.94
CA SER A 502 -5.19 -6.17 -8.43
C SER A 502 -5.15 -6.57 -6.96
N LYS A 503 -4.00 -7.11 -6.52
CA LYS A 503 -3.75 -7.44 -5.11
C LYS A 503 -3.44 -6.20 -4.26
N GLU A 504 -3.23 -5.07 -4.90
CA GLU A 504 -2.97 -3.77 -4.28
C GLU A 504 -4.29 -3.06 -3.96
N SER A 505 -4.29 -2.16 -2.99
CA SER A 505 -5.48 -1.34 -2.73
C SER A 505 -5.65 -0.26 -3.82
N GLY A 506 -6.88 0.21 -4.06
CA GLY A 506 -7.11 1.27 -5.05
C GLY A 506 -8.44 1.17 -5.79
N LYS A 507 -8.42 1.58 -7.07
CA LYS A 507 -9.57 1.56 -7.96
C LYS A 507 -9.26 0.77 -9.23
N THR A 508 -10.22 -0.02 -9.67
CA THR A 508 -10.19 -0.70 -10.96
C THR A 508 -11.21 -0.04 -11.87
N ASN A 509 -10.77 0.40 -13.05
CA ASN A 509 -11.67 0.95 -14.07
C ASN A 509 -12.03 -0.13 -15.10
N LEU A 510 -13.32 -0.33 -15.36
CA LEU A 510 -13.85 -1.30 -16.31
C LEU A 510 -14.94 -0.64 -17.16
N PRO A 511 -14.60 0.06 -18.25
CA PRO A 511 -15.60 0.57 -19.18
C PRO A 511 -16.36 -0.59 -19.85
N ILE A 512 -17.66 -0.44 -20.01
CA ILE A 512 -18.50 -1.43 -20.68
C ILE A 512 -19.08 -0.82 -21.95
N GLN A 513 -18.77 -1.43 -23.08
CA GLN A 513 -19.38 -1.08 -24.37
C GLN A 513 -20.49 -2.07 -24.69
N LEU A 514 -21.65 -1.54 -25.06
CA LEU A 514 -22.82 -2.30 -25.47
C LEU A 514 -23.01 -2.16 -26.98
N GLU A 515 -23.27 -3.29 -27.65
CA GLU A 515 -23.64 -3.31 -29.06
C GLU A 515 -25.17 -3.33 -29.19
N LYS A 516 -25.73 -2.46 -30.04
CA LYS A 516 -27.18 -2.48 -30.31
C LYS A 516 -27.56 -3.79 -31.00
N LYS A 517 -28.67 -4.37 -30.59
CA LYS A 517 -29.24 -5.56 -31.26
C LYS A 517 -29.61 -5.30 -32.71
N ILE A 518 -29.98 -4.05 -33.02
CA ILE A 518 -30.44 -3.62 -34.34
C ILE A 518 -29.62 -2.39 -34.74
N LYS A 519 -28.84 -2.52 -35.83
CA LYS A 519 -28.14 -1.40 -36.45
C LYS A 519 -29.10 -0.64 -37.36
N PRO A 520 -29.31 0.69 -37.19
CA PRO A 520 -30.21 1.45 -38.04
C PRO A 520 -29.60 1.56 -39.44
N ILE A 521 -30.42 1.23 -40.45
CA ILE A 521 -30.02 1.23 -41.86
C ILE A 521 -30.78 2.35 -42.59
N LYS A 522 -30.12 3.13 -43.44
CA LYS A 522 -30.74 4.24 -44.20
C LYS A 522 -30.53 4.10 -45.71
N PRO A 523 -31.43 4.66 -46.53
CA PRO A 523 -31.17 4.86 -47.96
C PRO A 523 -29.83 5.59 -48.18
N GLY A 524 -28.98 5.03 -49.03
CA GLY A 524 -27.63 5.50 -49.32
C GLY A 524 -26.52 4.69 -48.66
N ASP A 525 -26.81 3.92 -47.61
CA ASP A 525 -25.81 3.09 -46.94
C ASP A 525 -25.39 1.90 -47.82
N ASP A 526 -24.13 1.47 -47.67
CA ASP A 526 -23.61 0.23 -48.26
C ASP A 526 -23.77 -0.91 -47.26
N LEU A 527 -24.63 -1.89 -47.57
CA LEU A 527 -24.92 -3.03 -46.69
C LEU A 527 -23.65 -3.75 -46.24
N ALA A 528 -22.66 -3.89 -47.14
CA ALA A 528 -21.44 -4.60 -46.78
C ALA A 528 -20.67 -3.88 -45.66
N LYS A 529 -20.68 -2.54 -45.66
CA LYS A 529 -20.02 -1.72 -44.65
C LYS A 529 -20.79 -1.69 -43.33
N VAL A 530 -22.12 -1.55 -43.39
CA VAL A 530 -22.98 -1.48 -42.19
C VAL A 530 -22.91 -2.76 -41.35
N PHE A 531 -22.83 -3.91 -42.01
CA PHE A 531 -22.82 -5.22 -41.34
C PHE A 531 -21.43 -5.87 -41.25
N GLY A 532 -20.37 -5.17 -41.67
CA GLY A 532 -19.01 -5.71 -41.65
C GLY A 532 -18.83 -6.96 -42.53
N ILE A 533 -19.58 -7.06 -43.63
CA ILE A 533 -19.48 -8.15 -44.61
C ILE A 533 -18.26 -7.87 -45.49
N LYS A 534 -17.47 -8.91 -45.82
CA LYS A 534 -16.28 -8.70 -46.65
C LYS A 534 -16.72 -8.27 -48.05
N ILE A 535 -15.99 -7.31 -48.62
CA ILE A 535 -16.26 -6.77 -49.95
C ILE A 535 -16.20 -7.90 -50.98
N ILE A 536 -17.18 -7.89 -51.90
CA ILE A 536 -17.27 -8.89 -52.96
C ILE A 536 -16.36 -8.50 -54.11
N TYR A 537 -15.33 -9.31 -54.31
CA TYR A 537 -14.30 -9.11 -55.32
C TYR A 537 -14.48 -10.02 -56.54
N PHE A 538 -13.94 -9.57 -57.67
CA PHE A 538 -13.92 -10.32 -58.92
C PHE A 538 -12.50 -10.58 -59.40
N ASP A 539 -12.28 -11.74 -60.03
CA ASP A 539 -11.04 -12.03 -60.73
C ASP A 539 -10.83 -11.07 -61.91
N LEU A 540 -9.56 -10.89 -62.29
CA LEU A 540 -9.19 -10.11 -63.46
C LEU A 540 -9.98 -10.61 -64.69
N ASP A 541 -10.62 -9.68 -65.38
CA ASP A 541 -11.40 -9.93 -66.59
C ASP A 541 -12.60 -10.90 -66.46
N LYS A 542 -12.99 -11.26 -65.22
CA LYS A 542 -14.13 -12.14 -64.96
C LYS A 542 -15.32 -11.40 -64.36
N SER A 543 -16.50 -11.98 -64.58
CA SER A 543 -17.77 -11.50 -64.03
C SER A 543 -18.62 -12.59 -63.37
N TYR A 544 -18.12 -13.82 -63.24
CA TYR A 544 -18.79 -14.85 -62.45
C TYR A 544 -18.58 -14.57 -60.95
N ILE A 545 -19.53 -15.00 -60.13
CA ILE A 545 -19.41 -14.95 -58.67
C ILE A 545 -18.47 -16.07 -58.23
N ARG A 546 -17.36 -15.70 -57.58
CA ARG A 546 -16.41 -16.65 -56.99
C ARG A 546 -17.05 -17.38 -55.81
N GLU A 547 -16.49 -18.51 -55.41
CA GLU A 547 -17.00 -19.29 -54.28
C GLU A 547 -16.93 -18.53 -52.95
N ASP A 548 -15.83 -17.81 -52.69
CA ASP A 548 -15.68 -16.93 -51.54
C ASP A 548 -16.62 -15.72 -51.58
N ALA A 549 -16.84 -15.16 -52.77
CA ALA A 549 -17.82 -14.11 -53.00
C ALA A 549 -19.26 -14.57 -52.75
N ALA A 550 -19.60 -15.82 -53.07
CA ALA A 550 -20.93 -16.37 -52.83
C ALA A 550 -21.25 -16.47 -51.33
N TYR A 551 -20.27 -16.87 -50.51
CA TYR A 551 -20.43 -16.92 -49.05
C TYR A 551 -20.70 -15.54 -48.44
N GLU A 552 -20.02 -14.49 -48.92
CA GLU A 552 -20.27 -13.12 -48.45
C GLU A 552 -21.59 -12.56 -49.01
N LEU A 553 -22.00 -12.97 -50.23
CA LEU A 553 -23.28 -12.60 -50.83
C LEU A 553 -24.48 -13.25 -50.12
N GLU A 554 -24.30 -14.41 -49.51
CA GLU A 554 -25.31 -15.07 -48.67
C GLU A 554 -25.64 -14.23 -47.42
N LYS A 555 -24.66 -13.52 -46.85
CA LYS A 555 -24.93 -12.58 -45.74
C LYS A 555 -25.79 -11.40 -46.19
N ILE A 556 -25.56 -10.89 -47.41
CA ILE A 556 -26.40 -9.85 -48.02
C ILE A 556 -27.82 -10.38 -48.28
N LEU A 557 -27.95 -11.63 -48.74
CA LEU A 557 -29.23 -12.30 -48.92
C LEU A 557 -30.03 -12.34 -47.61
N ILE A 558 -29.43 -12.79 -46.51
CA ILE A 558 -30.08 -12.86 -45.19
C ILE A 558 -30.61 -11.49 -44.75
N VAL A 559 -29.83 -10.41 -44.97
CA VAL A 559 -30.28 -9.05 -44.64
C VAL A 559 -31.49 -8.64 -45.49
N LEU A 560 -31.50 -8.98 -46.78
CA LEU A 560 -32.64 -8.71 -47.68
C LEU A 560 -33.88 -9.55 -47.33
N GLU A 561 -33.72 -10.77 -46.83
CA GLU A 561 -34.81 -11.62 -46.35
C GLU A 561 -35.42 -11.07 -45.06
N GLN A 562 -34.59 -10.62 -44.13
CA GLN A 562 -35.02 -10.02 -42.87
C GLN A 562 -35.69 -8.65 -43.05
N ASN A 563 -35.47 -7.99 -44.19
CA ASN A 563 -36.05 -6.69 -44.53
C ASN A 563 -36.82 -6.76 -45.86
N PRO A 564 -38.05 -7.33 -45.91
CA PRO A 564 -38.75 -7.66 -47.16
C PRO A 564 -39.04 -6.48 -48.08
N THR A 565 -39.09 -5.26 -47.55
CA THR A 565 -39.37 -4.02 -48.28
C THR A 565 -38.10 -3.30 -48.78
N MET A 566 -36.92 -3.71 -48.30
CA MET A 566 -35.64 -3.12 -48.66
C MET A 566 -35.33 -3.32 -50.15
N ARG A 567 -34.94 -2.25 -50.83
CA ARG A 567 -34.48 -2.24 -52.22
C ARG A 567 -33.02 -1.79 -52.27
N ILE A 568 -32.21 -2.46 -53.09
CA ILE A 568 -30.78 -2.17 -53.21
C ILE A 568 -30.34 -1.97 -54.66
N ASP A 569 -29.31 -1.16 -54.83
CA ASP A 569 -28.60 -0.86 -56.07
C ASP A 569 -27.21 -1.51 -56.01
N VAL A 570 -27.00 -2.52 -56.84
CA VAL A 570 -25.72 -3.22 -56.97
C VAL A 570 -24.82 -2.44 -57.91
N ARG A 571 -23.75 -1.85 -57.36
CA ARG A 571 -22.76 -1.08 -58.13
C ARG A 571 -21.51 -1.89 -58.29
N SER A 572 -21.11 -2.16 -59.52
CA SER A 572 -19.89 -2.94 -59.79
C SER A 572 -18.83 -2.10 -60.49
N HIS A 573 -17.58 -2.41 -60.19
CA HIS A 573 -16.41 -1.64 -60.62
C HIS A 573 -15.33 -2.54 -61.24
N THR A 574 -14.42 -1.93 -61.98
CA THR A 574 -13.23 -2.56 -62.55
C THR A 574 -11.95 -1.86 -62.07
N ASP A 575 -10.81 -2.51 -62.31
CA ASP A 575 -9.52 -1.80 -62.29
C ASP A 575 -9.30 -1.05 -63.61
N SER A 576 -8.20 -0.30 -63.70
CA SER A 576 -7.86 0.62 -64.80
C SER A 576 -7.10 -0.01 -65.98
N ARG A 577 -6.96 -1.34 -66.01
CA ARG A 577 -6.02 -1.99 -66.95
C ARG A 577 -6.56 -2.15 -68.37
N GLN A 578 -7.83 -1.88 -68.60
CA GLN A 578 -8.50 -2.05 -69.89
C GLN A 578 -9.15 -0.75 -70.31
N THR A 579 -9.53 -0.64 -71.58
CA THR A 579 -10.18 0.58 -72.07
C THR A 579 -11.47 0.87 -71.30
N TYR A 580 -11.77 2.15 -71.09
CA TYR A 580 -13.01 2.61 -70.47
C TYR A 580 -14.26 1.88 -70.97
N LYS A 581 -14.42 1.77 -72.30
CA LYS A 581 -15.57 1.09 -72.93
C LYS A 581 -15.65 -0.40 -72.56
N TYR A 582 -14.49 -1.05 -72.48
CA TYR A 582 -14.41 -2.44 -72.05
C TYR A 582 -14.80 -2.59 -70.57
N ASN A 583 -14.25 -1.72 -69.72
CA ASN A 583 -14.46 -1.72 -68.29
C ASN A 583 -15.90 -1.39 -67.89
N GLU A 584 -16.55 -0.48 -68.61
CA GLU A 584 -17.99 -0.21 -68.49
C GLU A 584 -18.82 -1.46 -68.81
N ALA A 585 -18.50 -2.17 -69.89
CA ALA A 585 -19.19 -3.40 -70.26
C ALA A 585 -18.93 -4.53 -69.24
N LEU A 586 -17.70 -4.66 -68.73
CA LEU A 586 -17.31 -5.69 -67.77
C LEU A 586 -17.97 -5.47 -66.40
N SER A 587 -17.91 -4.25 -65.86
CA SER A 587 -18.62 -3.89 -64.62
C SER A 587 -20.13 -4.09 -64.76
N SER A 588 -20.73 -3.79 -65.91
CA SER A 588 -22.15 -4.03 -66.15
C SER A 588 -22.50 -5.52 -66.13
N ARG A 589 -21.62 -6.39 -66.65
CA ARG A 589 -21.77 -7.85 -66.52
C ARG A 589 -21.66 -8.30 -65.07
N ARG A 590 -20.73 -7.75 -64.29
CA ARG A 590 -20.56 -8.05 -62.85
C ARG A 590 -21.83 -7.73 -62.06
N ALA A 591 -22.39 -6.53 -62.24
CA ALA A 591 -23.63 -6.13 -61.56
C ALA A 591 -24.78 -7.08 -61.90
N LYS A 592 -24.91 -7.44 -63.19
CA LYS A 592 -25.92 -8.42 -63.64
C LYS A 592 -25.71 -9.81 -63.05
N SER A 593 -24.47 -10.30 -62.96
CA SER A 593 -24.17 -11.60 -62.35
C SER A 593 -24.51 -11.64 -60.86
N THR A 594 -24.19 -10.57 -60.12
CA THR A 594 -24.53 -10.45 -58.70
C THR A 594 -26.04 -10.41 -58.49
N ILE A 595 -26.77 -9.62 -59.29
CA ILE A 595 -28.25 -9.57 -59.25
C ILE A 595 -28.85 -10.94 -59.60
N ALA A 596 -28.37 -11.58 -60.67
CA ALA A 596 -28.86 -12.88 -61.09
C ALA A 596 -28.64 -13.93 -60.01
N TRP A 597 -27.54 -13.85 -59.27
CA TRP A 597 -27.28 -14.72 -58.13
C TRP A 597 -28.28 -14.47 -56.98
N LEU A 598 -28.55 -13.21 -56.62
CA LEU A 598 -29.54 -12.87 -55.57
C LEU A 598 -30.96 -13.30 -55.95
N ILE A 599 -31.37 -13.11 -57.21
CA ILE A 599 -32.67 -13.56 -57.72
C ILE A 599 -32.78 -15.08 -57.67
N LYS A 600 -31.74 -15.79 -58.14
CA LYS A 600 -31.69 -17.25 -58.11
C LYS A 600 -31.85 -17.80 -56.69
N ASN A 601 -31.39 -17.06 -55.69
CA ASN A 601 -31.47 -17.44 -54.28
C ASN A 601 -32.66 -16.81 -53.53
N GLY A 602 -33.68 -16.29 -54.23
CA GLY A 602 -34.99 -16.01 -53.63
C GLY A 602 -35.36 -14.53 -53.46
N ILE A 603 -34.52 -13.58 -53.86
CA ILE A 603 -34.87 -12.15 -53.81
C ILE A 603 -35.69 -11.74 -55.03
N ASP A 604 -36.82 -11.07 -54.79
CA ASP A 604 -37.66 -10.52 -55.85
C ASP A 604 -36.90 -9.49 -56.70
N SER A 605 -36.94 -9.67 -58.02
CA SER A 605 -36.22 -8.81 -58.98
C SER A 605 -36.59 -7.32 -58.88
N SER A 606 -37.80 -6.98 -58.45
CA SER A 606 -38.24 -5.58 -58.28
C SER A 606 -37.48 -4.85 -57.16
N ARG A 607 -36.84 -5.60 -56.26
CA ARG A 607 -36.04 -5.09 -55.14
C ARG A 607 -34.59 -4.80 -55.52
N LEU A 608 -34.17 -5.17 -56.72
CA LEU A 608 -32.77 -5.11 -57.15
C LEU A 608 -32.63 -4.23 -58.38
N THR A 609 -31.79 -3.20 -58.30
CA THR A 609 -31.25 -2.51 -59.47
C THR A 609 -29.74 -2.70 -59.51
N GLY A 610 -29.11 -2.36 -60.63
CA GLY A 610 -27.65 -2.29 -60.64
C GLY A 610 -27.08 -1.66 -61.90
N LYS A 611 -25.86 -1.16 -61.74
CA LYS A 611 -25.12 -0.43 -62.76
C LYS A 611 -23.64 -0.75 -62.69
N GLY A 612 -23.02 -0.91 -63.85
CA GLY A 612 -21.56 -0.93 -63.98
C GLY A 612 -21.01 0.49 -64.07
N TYR A 613 -19.98 0.79 -63.27
CA TYR A 613 -19.31 2.08 -63.25
C TYR A 613 -17.93 2.06 -63.92
N GLY A 614 -17.52 0.90 -64.45
CA GLY A 614 -16.18 0.69 -64.98
C GLY A 614 -15.10 1.11 -63.98
N GLU A 615 -14.12 1.85 -64.47
CA GLU A 615 -13.00 2.40 -63.71
C GLU A 615 -13.25 3.84 -63.22
N THR A 616 -14.48 4.37 -63.33
CA THR A 616 -14.76 5.78 -62.96
C THR A 616 -14.68 6.07 -61.46
N GLN A 617 -14.69 5.03 -60.62
CA GLN A 617 -14.77 5.13 -59.15
C GLN A 617 -13.78 4.16 -58.49
N LEU A 618 -12.50 4.39 -58.77
CA LEU A 618 -11.38 3.71 -58.12
C LEU A 618 -11.30 4.09 -56.62
N VAL A 619 -10.89 3.14 -55.78
CA VAL A 619 -10.72 3.33 -54.32
C VAL A 619 -9.28 3.59 -53.92
N ASN A 620 -8.38 3.65 -54.88
CA ASN A 620 -6.96 3.93 -54.69
C ASN A 620 -6.39 4.69 -55.90
N ASN A 621 -5.08 4.94 -55.88
CA ASN A 621 -4.38 5.74 -56.89
C ASN A 621 -4.09 5.00 -58.21
N CYS A 622 -4.64 3.81 -58.42
CA CYS A 622 -4.36 2.96 -59.58
C CYS A 622 -5.12 3.42 -60.83
N THR A 623 -4.90 4.66 -61.26
CA THR A 623 -5.43 5.21 -62.51
C THR A 623 -4.60 4.76 -63.72
N ASP A 624 -5.07 5.06 -64.93
CA ASP A 624 -4.38 4.73 -66.19
C ASP A 624 -2.93 5.18 -66.17
N GLY A 625 -2.02 4.27 -66.54
CA GLY A 625 -0.58 4.51 -66.60
C GLY A 625 0.15 4.47 -65.25
N VAL A 626 -0.55 4.29 -64.13
CA VAL A 626 0.07 4.11 -62.81
C VAL A 626 0.38 2.63 -62.56
N SER A 627 1.61 2.32 -62.19
CA SER A 627 2.02 0.96 -61.81
C SER A 627 1.52 0.65 -60.41
N CYS A 628 0.68 -0.39 -60.28
CA CYS A 628 0.10 -0.84 -59.02
C CYS A 628 0.31 -2.35 -58.81
N SER A 629 0.19 -2.79 -57.55
CA SER A 629 0.20 -4.21 -57.20
C SER A 629 -1.12 -4.90 -57.59
N GLU A 630 -1.13 -6.23 -57.61
CA GLU A 630 -2.36 -6.98 -57.91
C GLU A 630 -3.40 -6.81 -56.81
N GLU A 631 -3.01 -6.66 -55.55
CA GLU A 631 -3.90 -6.40 -54.41
C GLU A 631 -4.58 -5.02 -54.54
N GLU A 632 -3.85 -4.02 -55.01
CA GLU A 632 -4.38 -2.69 -55.28
C GLU A 632 -5.37 -2.73 -56.45
N HIS A 633 -5.06 -3.44 -57.54
CA HIS A 633 -6.02 -3.64 -58.63
C HIS A 633 -7.25 -4.46 -58.17
N GLN A 634 -7.05 -5.48 -57.33
CA GLN A 634 -8.11 -6.33 -56.80
C GLN A 634 -9.12 -5.54 -55.98
N SER A 635 -8.63 -4.56 -55.20
CA SER A 635 -9.47 -3.66 -54.40
C SER A 635 -10.46 -2.85 -55.26
N ASN A 636 -10.12 -2.56 -56.52
CA ASN A 636 -11.00 -1.85 -57.45
C ASN A 636 -12.04 -2.77 -58.12
N ARG A 637 -11.74 -4.06 -58.29
CA ARG A 637 -12.63 -5.05 -58.90
C ARG A 637 -13.67 -5.55 -57.90
N ARG A 638 -14.57 -4.66 -57.48
CA ARG A 638 -15.52 -4.90 -56.37
C ARG A 638 -16.98 -4.69 -56.77
N SER A 639 -17.89 -5.12 -55.90
CA SER A 639 -19.28 -4.63 -55.88
C SER A 639 -19.65 -4.02 -54.53
N GLU A 640 -20.51 -3.01 -54.60
CA GLU A 640 -21.11 -2.29 -53.49
C GLU A 640 -22.63 -2.49 -53.50
N PHE A 641 -23.26 -2.50 -52.33
CA PHE A 641 -24.68 -2.84 -52.16
C PHE A 641 -25.42 -1.67 -51.53
N ILE A 642 -25.82 -0.70 -52.36
CA ILE A 642 -26.33 0.59 -51.88
C ILE A 642 -27.84 0.53 -51.66
N ILE A 643 -28.31 0.98 -50.51
CA ILE A 643 -29.73 0.92 -50.20
C ILE A 643 -30.46 2.07 -50.88
N ILE A 644 -31.55 1.76 -51.59
CA ILE A 644 -32.35 2.73 -52.32
C ILE A 644 -33.54 3.18 -51.47
N SER A 645 -34.20 2.22 -50.84
CA SER A 645 -35.38 2.45 -49.98
C SER A 645 -35.53 1.29 -49.01
N MET A 646 -36.20 1.58 -47.89
CA MET A 646 -36.59 0.59 -46.88
C MET A 646 -38.08 0.34 -46.92
#